data_AF-A0A812JPJ2-F1
#
_entry.id   AF-A0A812JPJ2-F1
#
_cell.length_a   1.000
_cell.length_b   1.000
_cell.length_c   1.000
_cell.angle_alpha   90.00
_cell.angle_beta   90.00
_cell.angle_gamma   90.00
#
_symmetry.space_group_name_H-M   'P 1'
#
loop_
_entity.id
_entity.type
_entity.pdbx_description
1 polymer ?
#
loop_
_entity_poly.entity_id
_entity_poly.type
_entity_poly.pdbx_seq_one_letter_code
_entity_poly.pdbx_strand_id
1 'polypeptide(L)'
;MAVMNLRGDLNAHLPCLSRGNAPYAGGVEKEIQAIITAASALGLAIRNPAETSTLDAGTALDVLATSPSVGASVYVQPREERTVPSDHKHLFATLSARISIQKIAKPVAVQWSRKGNWEAAMSPFQDIALYMAAWITVLQRSANLRGSTVANKWKGLRATFVNLACWWRTAILMLAGHLAGLVVFKDNTRGLNMTPSTATVANWLADASATNPHLSDMEKRLQEESDLFDSCSQANTKIVQRHAALWHSDHGQADAFLSRLLNPKFPVTLVLLSDDGEELSQSTAIATLTKNLLDRVQCKTMGDTSFNCSIAAEVVNHRREARQEFATLEGDPISLADVAAVVSASGSQKTALRFPRAALKTKAARFHLLLWAICNIVAVAGILPDLWLREICPVDKRGIGLVRSLAQIRPISVVDDVESVLDGVWLHHVRPLLEDFMTQQQSGGRYDHLLVVLGLLVTLQSRKAQGLGTLFQVMDLEQGYESIWRDAVRHLARQAHLTSWQWLLLDAMLGEEKLRVRLGPVLGAVVTILHTSIGQGKRSGTHLFGTFATAIIKAVSDKRKGVAITVPDHVALALSWCRQGFHVQQEQCSVAELFKAWSALRNLPPTLQVSYVESTAQSFMPYQQFVDDGFLLCLHWNDLSCANQVITEACHLWRHKFAGGRKGPRVLQVGPMCDSQMSPQNITLCGEQPVKVEQVKVLGTIIDDQLTLEAQLCAVLSTLQSEGIRLVTGMTAAGFGLPAIASQFSTRVVAKAMHGCELLASHFDGFTKVSSRLNHAHYIVAKACLGVPPTTSLGSYVAAFAECRFLTRASTILAQRVVMTRARLALLPRSHPTRVAVRAAQHLPATWWQHARVLMLSISSEFSEIWEFAGASDFDNLTKQEKTKLLQAYRNSCVTPLLRLLEEQWFQQQLQHMISEAIVPYNHLDHVLLPWQPNERWQTWPPTFWNMVRIWKVARIVCALPILTHEGSKFLSLLATCPFCGHVVVGIRHFVEQCVHMQDIRSSVFRLMGGSCELSMILCQSSASVEIFTAKVKLVAGATSRVAQYLQLDTV
;
A
#
# COMPACT_ATOMS: atom_id res chain seq x y z
N MET A 1 39.03 24.65 17.09
CA MET A 1 38.75 25.97 17.71
C MET A 1 38.33 26.91 16.58
N ALA A 2 37.04 27.23 16.49
CA ALA A 2 36.49 28.15 15.50
C ALA A 2 35.51 29.06 16.25
N VAL A 3 35.83 30.35 16.31
CA VAL A 3 35.00 31.39 16.90
C VAL A 3 33.84 31.64 15.92
N MET A 4 32.61 31.33 16.34
CA MET A 4 31.41 31.76 15.63
C MET A 4 30.94 33.06 16.27
N ASN A 5 31.29 34.18 15.64
CA ASN A 5 30.81 35.51 16.01
C ASN A 5 29.36 35.62 15.53
N LEU A 6 28.39 35.52 16.45
CA LEU A 6 26.99 35.89 16.20
C LEU A 6 26.90 37.42 16.27
N ARG A 7 26.77 38.09 15.12
CA ARG A 7 26.28 39.48 15.06
C ARG A 7 25.09 39.54 14.11
N GLY A 8 23.94 39.93 14.66
CA GLY A 8 22.65 40.05 13.97
C GLY A 8 21.51 39.91 14.98
N ASP A 9 20.98 41.03 15.46
CA ASP A 9 19.85 41.12 16.37
C ASP A 9 18.57 40.56 15.73
N LEU A 10 17.91 39.65 16.44
CA LEU A 10 16.60 39.12 16.07
C LEU A 10 15.51 40.10 16.52
N ASN A 11 15.33 41.21 15.80
CA ASN A 11 14.23 42.16 16.06
C ASN A 11 12.91 41.62 15.47
N ALA A 12 12.20 40.80 16.25
CA ALA A 12 10.79 40.49 16.00
C ALA A 12 9.91 41.63 16.56
N HIS A 13 9.37 42.49 15.69
CA HIS A 13 8.34 43.42 16.10
C HIS A 13 7.02 42.66 16.32
N LEU A 14 6.62 42.52 17.59
CA LEU A 14 5.33 41.96 18.01
C LEU A 14 4.30 43.10 18.04
N PRO A 15 3.24 43.12 17.20
CA PRO A 15 2.16 44.07 17.38
C PRO A 15 1.38 43.66 18.63
N CYS A 16 1.22 44.59 19.57
CA CYS A 16 0.24 44.42 20.65
C CYS A 16 -1.17 44.49 20.08
N LEU A 17 -2.09 43.68 20.62
CA LEU A 17 -3.53 43.89 20.39
C LEU A 17 -3.87 45.32 20.84
N SER A 18 -4.26 46.16 19.89
CA SER A 18 -4.76 47.50 20.21
C SER A 18 -6.06 47.39 21.00
N ARG A 19 -6.40 48.41 21.80
CA ARG A 19 -7.67 48.45 22.57
C ARG A 19 -8.92 48.22 21.69
N GLY A 20 -8.85 48.51 20.39
CA GLY A 20 -9.94 48.26 19.43
C GLY A 20 -10.10 46.79 18.98
N ASN A 21 -9.07 45.96 19.09
CA ASN A 21 -9.07 44.57 18.62
C ASN A 21 -9.26 43.53 19.75
N ALA A 22 -9.20 43.97 21.01
CA ALA A 22 -9.42 43.15 22.20
C ALA A 22 -10.76 42.37 22.25
N PRO A 23 -11.88 42.85 21.68
CA PRO A 23 -13.15 42.11 21.69
C PRO A 23 -13.16 40.89 20.75
N TYR A 24 -12.27 40.86 19.75
CA TYR A 24 -12.20 39.81 18.72
C TYR A 24 -11.14 38.73 19.03
N ALA A 25 -10.40 38.88 20.14
CA ALA A 25 -9.37 37.96 20.60
C ALA A 25 -10.00 36.78 21.39
N GLY A 26 -9.75 35.55 20.92
CA GLY A 26 -10.15 34.32 21.60
C GLY A 26 -9.20 33.94 22.75
N GLY A 27 -9.40 32.73 23.31
CA GLY A 27 -8.60 32.24 24.44
C GLY A 27 -7.09 32.15 24.14
N VAL A 28 -6.75 31.71 22.92
CA VAL A 28 -5.35 31.53 22.48
C VAL A 28 -4.65 32.89 22.31
N GLU A 29 -5.34 33.89 21.77
CA GLU A 29 -4.80 35.24 21.58
C GLU A 29 -4.58 35.96 22.92
N LYS A 30 -5.46 35.72 23.91
CA LYS A 30 -5.30 36.21 25.29
C LYS A 30 -4.16 35.51 26.03
N GLU A 31 -3.97 34.21 25.80
CA GLU A 31 -2.86 33.42 26.34
C GLU A 31 -1.51 33.88 25.78
N ILE A 32 -1.45 34.23 24.50
CA ILE A 32 -0.25 34.84 23.88
C ILE A 32 0.04 36.22 24.46
N GLN A 33 -0.99 37.05 24.66
CA GLN A 33 -0.82 38.35 25.34
C GLN A 33 -0.30 38.17 26.77
N ALA A 34 -0.78 37.15 27.50
CA ALA A 34 -0.29 36.82 28.83
C ALA A 34 1.16 36.31 28.81
N ILE A 35 1.55 35.49 27.83
CA ILE A 35 2.92 35.00 27.64
C ILE A 35 3.87 36.14 27.24
N ILE A 36 3.47 37.06 26.37
CA ILE A 36 4.26 38.25 26.00
C ILE A 36 4.47 39.14 27.21
N THR A 37 3.42 39.33 28.03
CA THR A 37 3.49 40.12 29.26
C THR A 37 4.40 39.45 30.31
N ALA A 38 4.33 38.12 30.44
CA ALA A 38 5.17 37.32 31.34
C ALA A 38 6.63 37.18 30.86
N ALA A 39 6.88 37.13 29.55
CA ALA A 39 8.22 37.11 28.97
C ALA A 39 8.98 38.43 29.19
N SER A 40 8.27 39.57 29.27
CA SER A 40 8.85 40.84 29.69
C SER A 40 9.33 40.82 31.15
N ALA A 41 8.72 39.98 32.00
CA ALA A 41 9.12 39.79 33.40
C ALA A 41 10.32 38.85 33.58
N LEU A 42 10.70 38.07 32.55
CA LEU A 42 11.85 37.16 32.53
C LEU A 42 13.14 37.82 32.00
N GLY A 43 13.15 39.14 31.79
CA GLY A 43 14.34 39.88 31.35
C GLY A 43 14.61 39.83 29.83
N LEU A 44 13.69 39.33 29.02
CA LEU A 44 13.74 39.53 27.57
C LEU A 44 13.37 40.99 27.26
N ALA A 45 14.38 41.84 27.12
CA ALA A 45 14.20 43.25 26.79
C ALA A 45 13.77 43.40 25.33
N ILE A 46 12.47 43.62 25.10
CA ILE A 46 11.94 44.07 23.80
C ILE A 46 12.12 45.59 23.76
N ARG A 47 13.33 46.05 23.41
CA ARG A 47 13.62 47.45 23.09
C ARG A 47 14.26 47.52 21.72
N ASN A 48 13.82 48.48 20.92
CA ASN A 48 14.38 48.79 19.61
C ASN A 48 15.57 49.75 19.81
N PRO A 49 16.84 49.36 19.61
CA PRO A 49 17.95 50.31 19.63
C PRO A 49 18.05 50.95 18.25
N ALA A 50 18.06 52.28 18.21
CA ALA A 50 18.05 53.07 16.97
C ALA A 50 19.38 53.08 16.20
N GLU A 51 20.42 52.37 16.66
CA GLU A 51 21.78 52.53 16.14
C GLU A 51 22.54 51.18 16.12
N THR A 52 22.56 50.50 14.96
CA THR A 52 23.57 49.45 14.69
C THR A 52 24.07 49.57 13.25
N SER A 53 25.38 49.72 13.09
CA SER A 53 26.07 49.97 11.80
C SER A 53 26.31 48.68 11.00
N THR A 54 26.09 48.75 9.69
CA THR A 54 26.45 47.73 8.70
C THR A 54 27.91 47.90 8.25
N LEU A 55 28.75 46.86 8.36
CA LEU A 55 29.75 46.44 7.35
C LEU A 55 30.58 45.20 7.78
N ASP A 56 30.80 44.37 6.77
CA ASP A 56 31.79 43.31 6.51
C ASP A 56 31.90 41.99 7.32
N ALA A 57 31.82 40.91 6.53
CA ALA A 57 32.18 39.50 6.79
C ALA A 57 31.23 38.64 7.66
N GLY A 58 30.17 38.16 7.02
CA GLY A 58 29.37 37.02 7.46
C GLY A 58 28.03 36.99 6.71
N THR A 59 27.60 35.85 6.20
CA THR A 59 26.27 35.73 5.57
C THR A 59 25.19 35.90 6.64
N ALA A 60 24.76 37.14 6.86
CA ALA A 60 23.55 37.48 7.59
C ALA A 60 22.36 37.43 6.64
N LEU A 61 21.24 36.86 7.09
CA LEU A 61 19.95 37.00 6.42
C LEU A 61 19.19 38.14 7.09
N ASP A 62 19.40 39.36 6.62
CA ASP A 62 18.61 40.51 7.05
C ASP A 62 17.20 40.40 6.44
N VAL A 63 16.20 40.12 7.26
CA VAL A 63 14.79 40.36 6.89
C VAL A 63 14.41 41.73 7.44
N LEU A 64 14.71 42.77 6.67
CA LEU A 64 14.11 44.09 6.86
C LEU A 64 12.70 44.10 6.25
N ALA A 65 11.67 44.20 7.09
CA ALA A 65 10.40 44.78 6.68
C ALA A 65 10.49 46.29 6.90
N THR A 66 11.01 47.02 5.92
CA THR A 66 10.80 48.47 5.87
C THR A 66 9.41 48.76 5.31
N SER A 67 8.73 49.74 5.90
CA SER A 67 7.88 50.63 5.12
C SER A 67 8.76 51.81 4.71
N PRO A 68 9.15 51.95 3.44
CA PRO A 68 9.62 53.23 2.96
C PRO A 68 8.41 53.98 2.39
N SER A 69 7.94 54.99 3.13
CA SER A 69 7.08 56.10 2.66
C SER A 69 5.72 55.73 2.02
N VAL A 70 4.68 55.58 2.85
CA VAL A 70 3.33 56.02 2.48
C VAL A 70 2.94 57.14 3.44
N GLY A 71 3.20 58.38 3.04
CA GLY A 71 2.71 59.55 3.76
C GLY A 71 1.19 59.62 3.62
N ALA A 72 0.46 59.28 4.68
CA ALA A 72 -0.91 59.72 4.81
C ALA A 72 -0.88 61.18 5.28
N SER A 73 -1.46 62.10 4.50
CA SER A 73 -1.71 63.46 5.00
C SER A 73 -2.85 63.38 6.02
N VAL A 74 -2.55 63.77 7.25
CA VAL A 74 -3.50 63.79 8.36
C VAL A 74 -3.78 65.24 8.71
N TYR A 75 -5.04 65.67 8.57
CA TYR A 75 -5.47 67.03 8.90
C TYR A 75 -6.25 67.03 10.22
N VAL A 76 -5.96 68.01 11.08
CA VAL A 76 -6.66 68.26 12.34
C VAL A 76 -7.50 69.51 12.18
N GLN A 77 -8.82 69.38 12.24
CA GLN A 77 -9.71 70.52 11.98
C GLN A 77 -9.57 71.59 13.10
N PRO A 78 -9.31 72.87 12.73
CA PRO A 78 -9.24 73.99 13.66
C PRO A 78 -10.52 74.12 14.48
N ARG A 79 -10.40 74.62 15.71
CA ARG A 79 -11.50 74.65 16.68
C ARG A 79 -12.67 75.53 16.23
N GLU A 80 -12.40 76.50 15.38
CA GLU A 80 -13.31 77.54 14.89
C GLU A 80 -14.23 77.05 13.76
N GLU A 81 -13.85 76.00 13.03
CA GLU A 81 -14.60 75.43 11.91
C GLU A 81 -15.46 74.21 12.30
N ARG A 82 -15.60 73.95 13.61
CA ARG A 82 -16.29 72.76 14.13
C ARG A 82 -17.80 73.00 14.12
N THR A 83 -18.53 72.18 13.36
CA THR A 83 -20.00 72.18 13.34
C THR A 83 -20.63 71.41 14.50
N VAL A 84 -19.84 70.66 15.28
CA VAL A 84 -20.31 69.90 16.46
C VAL A 84 -19.35 70.12 17.62
N PRO A 85 -19.81 70.49 18.84
CA PRO A 85 -18.92 70.73 19.96
C PRO A 85 -18.46 69.41 20.56
N SER A 86 -17.16 69.11 20.43
CA SER A 86 -16.47 68.06 21.18
C SER A 86 -15.14 68.61 21.69
N ASP A 87 -14.81 68.22 22.92
CA ASP A 87 -13.57 68.47 23.65
C ASP A 87 -12.38 67.64 23.12
N HIS A 88 -12.61 66.77 22.15
CA HIS A 88 -11.57 66.02 21.44
C HIS A 88 -11.19 66.66 20.09
N LYS A 89 -9.99 66.38 19.59
CA LYS A 89 -9.50 66.86 18.28
C LYS A 89 -9.94 65.89 17.18
N HIS A 90 -10.64 66.37 16.15
CA HIS A 90 -11.06 65.54 15.02
C HIS A 90 -9.94 65.42 13.98
N LEU A 91 -9.71 64.19 13.48
CA LEU A 91 -8.62 63.82 12.56
C LEU A 91 -9.18 63.05 11.34
N PHE A 92 -8.73 63.39 10.13
CA PHE A 92 -9.02 62.63 8.90
C PHE A 92 -7.74 62.24 8.15
N ALA A 93 -7.72 61.07 7.47
CA ALA A 93 -6.57 60.53 6.73
C ALA A 93 -6.96 59.86 5.39
N THR A 94 -6.12 59.98 4.35
CA THR A 94 -6.34 59.38 2.99
C THR A 94 -5.04 58.74 2.44
N LEU A 95 -5.13 57.69 1.60
CA LEU A 95 -3.99 56.84 1.15
C LEU A 95 -4.00 56.51 -0.38
N SER A 96 -2.82 56.33 -1.00
CA SER A 96 -2.62 55.83 -2.39
C SER A 96 -1.40 54.89 -2.49
N ALA A 97 -1.45 53.79 -3.26
CA ALA A 97 -0.37 52.77 -3.31
C ALA A 97 -0.05 52.19 -4.71
N ARG A 98 1.23 51.84 -4.96
CA ARG A 98 1.73 50.97 -6.07
C ARG A 98 2.94 50.12 -5.60
N ILE A 99 3.03 48.84 -5.97
CA ILE A 99 4.02 47.85 -5.48
C ILE A 99 4.95 47.37 -6.62
N SER A 100 6.25 47.16 -6.36
CA SER A 100 7.15 46.35 -7.22
C SER A 100 8.19 45.54 -6.39
N ILE A 101 8.74 44.45 -6.95
CA ILE A 101 9.68 43.49 -6.31
C ILE A 101 10.93 43.31 -7.19
N GLN A 102 12.13 43.33 -6.62
CA GLN A 102 13.37 42.83 -7.25
C GLN A 102 13.91 41.59 -6.52
N LYS A 103 14.30 40.55 -7.26
CA LYS A 103 14.93 39.32 -6.75
C LYS A 103 16.38 39.23 -7.25
N ILE A 104 17.34 39.09 -6.34
CA ILE A 104 18.65 38.51 -6.65
C ILE A 104 18.72 37.17 -5.90
N ALA A 105 18.43 36.07 -6.58
CA ALA A 105 18.49 34.73 -6.00
C ALA A 105 19.75 34.02 -6.50
N LYS A 106 20.69 33.71 -5.61
CA LYS A 106 21.74 32.73 -5.91
C LYS A 106 21.18 31.34 -5.58
N PRO A 107 21.07 30.41 -6.56
CA PRO A 107 20.54 29.08 -6.29
C PRO A 107 21.53 28.28 -5.43
N VAL A 108 21.08 27.79 -4.28
CA VAL A 108 21.86 26.92 -3.37
C VAL A 108 21.15 25.57 -3.25
N ALA A 109 21.89 24.46 -3.35
CA ALA A 109 21.33 23.15 -3.16
C ALA A 109 21.10 22.88 -1.66
N VAL A 110 19.91 22.44 -1.26
CA VAL A 110 19.56 22.18 0.15
C VAL A 110 19.28 20.69 0.34
N GLN A 111 19.96 20.07 1.29
CA GLN A 111 19.72 18.68 1.70
C GLN A 111 18.98 18.63 3.03
N TRP A 112 17.84 17.93 3.05
CA TRP A 112 16.99 17.75 4.23
C TRP A 112 17.16 16.35 4.83
N SER A 113 17.38 16.27 6.14
CA SER A 113 17.36 15.02 6.88
C SER A 113 15.92 14.52 7.04
N ARG A 114 15.57 13.45 6.32
CA ARG A 114 14.21 12.88 6.36
C ARG A 114 13.90 12.11 7.65
N LYS A 115 14.94 11.73 8.40
CA LYS A 115 14.86 10.88 9.61
C LYS A 115 15.44 11.54 10.86
N GLY A 116 15.82 12.82 10.76
CA GLY A 116 16.33 13.57 11.89
C GLY A 116 15.28 13.76 12.99
N ASN A 117 15.75 14.08 14.19
CA ASN A 117 14.89 14.42 15.32
C ASN A 117 14.31 15.84 15.15
N TRP A 118 13.32 15.96 14.25
CA TRP A 118 12.65 17.23 13.96
C TRP A 118 11.88 17.79 15.16
N GLU A 119 11.44 16.93 16.08
CA GLU A 119 10.77 17.34 17.31
C GLU A 119 11.72 18.17 18.19
N ALA A 120 12.93 17.65 18.45
CA ALA A 120 13.94 18.39 19.19
C ALA A 120 14.36 19.68 18.45
N ALA A 121 14.53 19.63 17.13
CA ALA A 121 14.91 20.78 16.31
C ALA A 121 13.88 21.92 16.36
N MET A 122 12.59 21.58 16.40
CA MET A 122 11.49 22.55 16.39
C MET A 122 11.11 23.05 17.78
N SER A 123 11.50 22.34 18.85
CA SER A 123 11.13 22.70 20.24
C SER A 123 11.43 24.16 20.63
N PRO A 124 12.60 24.75 20.27
CA PRO A 124 12.91 26.15 20.59
C PRO A 124 12.05 27.18 19.86
N PHE A 125 11.34 26.79 18.81
CA PHE A 125 10.57 27.69 17.93
C PHE A 125 9.06 27.66 18.22
N GLN A 126 8.63 27.01 19.30
CA GLN A 126 7.22 26.83 19.61
C GLN A 126 6.45 28.14 19.86
N ASP A 127 7.03 29.11 20.57
CA ASP A 127 6.41 30.42 20.80
C ASP A 127 6.26 31.22 19.50
N ILE A 128 7.26 31.15 18.62
CA ILE A 128 7.22 31.79 17.30
C ILE A 128 6.11 31.15 16.45
N ALA A 129 5.98 29.82 16.47
CA ALA A 129 4.92 29.12 15.75
C ALA A 129 3.52 29.51 16.27
N LEU A 130 3.36 29.63 17.59
CA LEU A 130 2.11 30.07 18.22
C LEU A 130 1.76 31.51 17.84
N TYR A 131 2.74 32.41 17.91
CA TYR A 131 2.57 33.80 17.53
C TYR A 131 2.15 33.94 16.06
N MET A 132 2.80 33.21 15.15
CA MET A 132 2.41 33.21 13.73
C MET A 132 1.01 32.62 13.52
N ALA A 133 0.66 31.54 14.23
CA ALA A 133 -0.67 30.95 14.18
C ALA A 133 -1.75 31.97 14.58
N ALA A 134 -1.52 32.77 15.62
CA ALA A 134 -2.47 33.79 16.06
C ALA A 134 -2.67 34.90 15.02
N TRP A 135 -1.60 35.42 14.42
CA TRP A 135 -1.73 36.43 13.36
C TRP A 135 -2.47 35.91 12.13
N ILE A 136 -2.17 34.69 11.71
CA ILE A 136 -2.89 34.04 10.61
C ILE A 136 -4.37 33.86 10.98
N THR A 137 -4.67 33.52 12.23
CA THR A 137 -6.04 33.38 12.74
C THR A 137 -6.79 34.72 12.78
N VAL A 138 -6.14 35.80 13.21
CA VAL A 138 -6.73 37.15 13.14
C VAL A 138 -7.03 37.53 11.69
N LEU A 139 -6.10 37.25 10.76
CA LEU A 139 -6.30 37.50 9.33
C LEU A 139 -7.46 36.67 8.76
N GLN A 140 -7.53 35.36 9.04
CA GLN A 140 -8.57 34.47 8.52
C GLN A 140 -9.97 34.81 9.08
N ARG A 141 -10.05 35.39 10.27
CA ARG A 141 -11.33 35.82 10.88
C ARG A 141 -11.70 37.27 10.52
N SER A 142 -10.83 38.00 9.83
CA SER A 142 -11.13 39.36 9.39
C SER A 142 -12.34 39.41 8.45
N ALA A 143 -13.31 40.26 8.78
CA ALA A 143 -14.48 40.52 7.93
C ALA A 143 -14.08 41.02 6.53
N ASN A 144 -12.97 41.76 6.43
CA ASN A 144 -12.46 42.24 5.14
C ASN A 144 -11.95 41.10 4.26
N LEU A 145 -11.22 40.14 4.82
CA LEU A 145 -10.72 39.00 4.05
C LEU A 145 -11.88 38.11 3.61
N ARG A 146 -12.78 37.76 4.53
CA ARG A 146 -13.99 36.96 4.23
C ARG A 146 -14.89 37.66 3.21
N GLY A 147 -15.17 38.95 3.40
CA GLY A 147 -15.94 39.78 2.49
C GLY A 147 -15.30 39.88 1.10
N SER A 148 -13.96 39.91 1.01
CA SER A 148 -13.26 39.90 -0.28
C SER A 148 -13.40 38.55 -1.02
N THR A 149 -13.49 37.43 -0.30
CA THR A 149 -13.80 36.11 -0.87
C THR A 149 -15.21 36.07 -1.41
N VAL A 150 -16.20 36.51 -0.62
CA VAL A 150 -17.62 36.59 -1.02
C VAL A 150 -17.80 37.48 -2.25
N ALA A 151 -17.21 38.69 -2.23
CA ALA A 151 -17.27 39.64 -3.33
C ALA A 151 -16.37 39.28 -4.52
N ASN A 152 -15.55 38.23 -4.41
CA ASN A 152 -14.55 37.83 -5.39
C ASN A 152 -13.57 38.94 -5.79
N LYS A 153 -13.20 39.80 -4.84
CA LYS A 153 -12.27 40.91 -5.05
C LYS A 153 -10.87 40.57 -4.52
N TRP A 154 -9.91 41.42 -4.85
CA TRP A 154 -8.55 41.43 -4.30
C TRP A 154 -7.82 40.07 -4.31
N LYS A 155 -7.99 39.29 -5.39
CA LYS A 155 -7.38 37.96 -5.52
C LYS A 155 -5.86 37.97 -5.27
N GLY A 156 -5.14 38.96 -5.82
CA GLY A 156 -3.69 39.08 -5.60
C GLY A 156 -3.30 39.35 -4.14
N LEU A 157 -4.09 40.15 -3.42
CA LEU A 157 -3.88 40.41 -2.00
C LEU A 157 -4.18 39.16 -1.15
N ARG A 158 -5.28 38.45 -1.45
CA ARG A 158 -5.60 37.16 -0.82
C ARG A 158 -4.50 36.13 -1.03
N ALA A 159 -4.00 35.99 -2.25
CA ALA A 159 -2.87 35.13 -2.57
C ALA A 159 -1.60 35.53 -1.79
N THR A 160 -1.34 36.84 -1.66
CA THR A 160 -0.19 37.36 -0.89
C THR A 160 -0.26 36.94 0.58
N PHE A 161 -1.42 37.06 1.23
CA PHE A 161 -1.58 36.62 2.63
C PHE A 161 -1.38 35.11 2.81
N VAL A 162 -1.96 34.31 1.92
CA VAL A 162 -1.78 32.85 1.91
C VAL A 162 -0.32 32.46 1.71
N ASN A 163 0.36 33.07 0.72
CA ASN A 163 1.78 32.83 0.46
C ASN A 163 2.65 33.23 1.66
N LEU A 164 2.36 34.35 2.31
CA LEU A 164 3.07 34.83 3.49
C LEU A 164 2.93 33.83 4.66
N ALA A 165 1.72 33.33 4.90
CA ALA A 165 1.46 32.32 5.93
C ALA A 165 2.27 31.03 5.70
N CYS A 166 2.30 30.52 4.46
CA CYS A 166 3.10 29.35 4.11
C CYS A 166 4.61 29.62 4.16
N TRP A 167 5.04 30.83 3.80
CA TRP A 167 6.44 31.24 3.84
C TRP A 167 6.97 31.31 5.28
N TRP A 168 6.20 31.83 6.22
CA TRP A 168 6.60 31.89 7.63
C TRP A 168 6.89 30.50 8.21
N ARG A 169 6.00 29.54 7.96
CA ARG A 169 6.24 28.14 8.35
C ARG A 169 7.53 27.59 7.72
N THR A 170 7.72 27.87 6.43
CA THR A 170 8.91 27.44 5.68
C THR A 170 10.18 28.00 6.32
N ALA A 171 10.20 29.29 6.66
CA ALA A 171 11.33 29.96 7.27
C ALA A 171 11.67 29.34 8.64
N ILE A 172 10.66 29.13 9.50
CA ILE A 172 10.84 28.51 10.83
C ILE A 172 11.43 27.11 10.71
N LEU A 173 10.89 26.27 9.79
CA LEU A 173 11.40 24.91 9.60
C LEU A 173 12.83 24.90 9.05
N MET A 174 13.16 25.82 8.16
CA MET A 174 14.50 25.93 7.60
C MET A 174 15.52 26.35 8.68
N LEU A 175 15.16 27.32 9.53
CA LEU A 175 15.97 27.76 10.66
C LEU A 175 16.16 26.63 11.70
N ALA A 176 15.06 26.03 12.15
CA ALA A 176 15.06 24.93 13.11
C ALA A 176 15.91 23.76 12.60
N GLY A 177 15.70 23.36 11.34
CA GLY A 177 16.45 22.29 10.72
C GLY A 177 17.93 22.62 10.54
N HIS A 178 18.27 23.86 10.19
CA HIS A 178 19.66 24.27 10.00
C HIS A 178 20.43 24.28 11.33
N LEU A 179 19.86 24.89 12.38
CA LEU A 179 20.47 24.93 13.71
C LEU A 179 20.66 23.53 14.31
N ALA A 180 19.77 22.60 13.99
CA ALA A 180 19.87 21.21 14.44
C ALA A 180 20.73 20.31 13.52
N GLY A 181 21.39 20.87 12.49
CA GLY A 181 22.17 20.10 11.51
C GLY A 181 21.33 19.16 10.62
N LEU A 182 20.01 19.31 10.63
CA LEU A 182 19.07 18.55 9.81
C LEU A 182 18.88 19.13 8.41
N VAL A 183 19.30 20.38 8.20
CA VAL A 183 19.28 21.07 6.91
C VAL A 183 20.69 21.56 6.59
N VAL A 184 21.24 21.05 5.50
CA VAL A 184 22.59 21.36 5.04
C VAL A 184 22.52 22.06 3.69
N PHE A 185 23.13 23.24 3.60
CA PHE A 185 23.34 23.95 2.35
C PHE A 185 24.59 23.38 1.67
N LYS A 186 24.44 22.93 0.42
CA LYS A 186 25.55 22.54 -0.45
C LYS A 186 25.82 23.72 -1.37
N ASP A 187 26.93 24.40 -1.12
CA ASP A 187 27.45 25.40 -2.03
C ASP A 187 28.26 24.69 -3.12
N ASN A 188 27.93 24.94 -4.39
CA ASN A 188 28.55 24.24 -5.53
C ASN A 188 30.02 24.66 -5.77
N THR A 189 30.58 25.56 -4.95
CA THR A 189 31.90 26.17 -5.17
C THR A 189 33.03 25.67 -4.27
N ARG A 190 32.82 24.72 -3.34
CA ARG A 190 33.92 24.06 -2.62
C ARG A 190 33.64 22.58 -2.40
N GLY A 191 34.30 21.74 -3.19
CA GLY A 191 34.41 20.30 -2.93
C GLY A 191 35.24 20.04 -1.68
N LEU A 192 34.61 20.14 -0.50
CA LEU A 192 35.15 19.56 0.72
C LEU A 192 34.40 18.25 0.98
N ASN A 193 34.93 17.19 0.38
CA ASN A 193 34.70 15.83 0.84
C ASN A 193 35.29 15.71 2.25
N MET A 194 34.48 15.95 3.29
CA MET A 194 34.81 15.42 4.61
C MET A 194 34.46 13.93 4.62
N THR A 195 35.38 13.12 4.11
CA THR A 195 35.48 11.71 4.45
C THR A 195 35.86 11.59 5.94
N PRO A 196 35.10 10.87 6.77
CA PRO A 196 35.66 10.33 8.00
C PRO A 196 36.73 9.32 7.59
N SER A 197 37.99 9.67 7.83
CA SER A 197 39.15 8.84 7.54
C SER A 197 39.02 7.49 8.25
N THR A 198 38.85 6.44 7.47
CA THR A 198 39.14 5.07 7.88
C THR A 198 40.43 4.66 7.15
N ALA A 199 41.33 4.03 7.89
CA ALA A 199 42.51 3.32 7.40
C ALA A 199 43.63 4.17 6.77
N THR A 200 44.72 4.35 7.52
CA THR A 200 46.04 4.59 6.95
C THR A 200 46.52 3.32 6.24
N VAL A 201 47.03 3.47 5.01
CA VAL A 201 47.73 2.44 4.22
C VAL A 201 48.89 1.78 5.00
N ALA A 202 49.36 2.43 6.08
CA ALA A 202 50.34 1.88 7.01
C ALA A 202 49.88 0.61 7.77
N ASN A 203 48.56 0.43 7.99
CA ASN A 203 48.04 -0.79 8.63
C ASN A 203 47.88 -1.96 7.65
N TRP A 204 48.05 -1.71 6.34
CA TRP A 204 47.99 -2.75 5.31
C TRP A 204 49.37 -3.34 4.98
N LEU A 205 50.45 -2.61 5.33
CA LEU A 205 51.83 -3.01 5.03
C LEU A 205 52.49 -3.82 6.16
N ALA A 206 51.86 -3.98 7.32
CA ALA A 206 52.43 -4.67 8.49
C ALA A 206 52.16 -6.18 8.52
N ASP A 207 51.19 -6.70 7.78
CA ASP A 207 50.88 -8.14 7.74
C ASP A 207 51.57 -8.88 6.57
N ALA A 208 52.31 -8.18 5.72
CA ALA A 208 53.00 -8.78 4.58
C ALA A 208 54.33 -9.48 4.93
N SER A 209 54.80 -9.42 6.19
CA SER A 209 56.12 -9.93 6.59
C SER A 209 56.11 -11.23 7.40
N ALA A 210 55.03 -12.00 7.41
CA ALA A 210 54.97 -13.27 8.15
C ALA A 210 54.43 -14.44 7.30
N THR A 211 54.96 -14.64 6.08
CA THR A 211 54.69 -15.86 5.30
C THR A 211 55.56 -17.01 5.80
N ASN A 212 54.92 -17.95 6.49
CA ASN A 212 55.47 -19.23 6.90
C ASN A 212 55.87 -20.07 5.65
N PRO A 213 57.12 -20.55 5.49
CA PRO A 213 57.61 -21.06 4.19
C PRO A 213 57.17 -22.48 3.79
N HIS A 214 56.20 -23.11 4.47
CA HIS A 214 55.98 -24.57 4.37
C HIS A 214 54.58 -25.05 3.99
N LEU A 215 53.70 -24.20 3.44
CA LEU A 215 52.38 -24.66 2.96
C LEU A 215 52.41 -25.00 1.46
N SER A 216 51.89 -26.16 1.11
CA SER A 216 51.70 -26.61 -0.28
C SER A 216 50.68 -25.74 -1.02
N ASP A 217 50.73 -25.70 -2.36
CA ASP A 217 49.86 -24.84 -3.19
C ASP A 217 48.35 -25.11 -3.02
N MET A 218 47.98 -26.31 -2.55
CA MET A 218 46.61 -26.66 -2.21
C MET A 218 46.17 -26.07 -0.86
N GLU A 219 47.08 -26.01 0.12
CA GLU A 219 46.84 -25.40 1.43
C GLU A 219 46.80 -23.87 1.35
N LYS A 220 47.57 -23.26 0.44
CA LYS A 220 47.47 -21.82 0.14
C LYS A 220 46.12 -21.44 -0.46
N ARG A 221 45.58 -22.25 -1.39
CA ARG A 221 44.24 -22.04 -1.95
C ARG A 221 43.12 -22.24 -0.92
N LEU A 222 43.25 -23.23 -0.03
CA LEU A 222 42.32 -23.46 1.08
C LEU A 222 42.35 -22.33 2.13
N GLN A 223 43.52 -21.73 2.37
CA GLN A 223 43.65 -20.57 3.26
C GLN A 223 43.07 -19.30 2.60
N GLU A 224 43.30 -19.07 1.31
CA GLU A 224 42.68 -17.98 0.54
C GLU A 224 41.15 -18.10 0.49
N GLU A 225 40.62 -19.31 0.31
CA GLU A 225 39.18 -19.59 0.39
C GLU A 225 38.63 -19.43 1.81
N SER A 226 39.39 -19.82 2.85
CA SER A 226 39.02 -19.64 4.26
C SER A 226 39.01 -18.17 4.67
N ASP A 227 39.98 -17.37 4.22
CA ASP A 227 40.08 -15.94 4.51
C ASP A 227 38.99 -15.15 3.75
N LEU A 228 38.64 -15.57 2.53
CA LEU A 228 37.46 -15.08 1.79
C LEU A 228 36.15 -15.45 2.52
N PHE A 229 36.05 -16.67 3.06
CA PHE A 229 34.92 -17.12 3.86
C PHE A 229 34.79 -16.33 5.17
N ASP A 230 35.91 -16.05 5.85
CA ASP A 230 35.93 -15.30 7.10
C ASP A 230 35.62 -13.82 6.89
N SER A 231 36.08 -13.22 5.79
CA SER A 231 35.72 -11.85 5.39
C SER A 231 34.22 -11.72 5.04
N CYS A 232 33.67 -12.66 4.26
CA CYS A 232 32.24 -12.75 3.97
C CYS A 232 31.41 -13.03 5.24
N SER A 233 31.90 -13.89 6.13
CA SER A 233 31.28 -14.22 7.42
C SER A 233 31.25 -13.00 8.35
N GLN A 234 32.31 -12.21 8.41
CA GLN A 234 32.35 -10.95 9.17
C GLN A 234 31.40 -9.88 8.60
N ALA A 235 31.32 -9.75 7.26
CA ALA A 235 30.39 -8.83 6.61
C ALA A 235 28.92 -9.21 6.88
N ASN A 236 28.59 -10.49 6.74
CA ASN A 236 27.26 -11.04 7.03
C ASN A 236 26.91 -10.93 8.52
N THR A 237 27.87 -11.19 9.41
CA THR A 237 27.70 -11.01 10.85
C THR A 237 27.37 -9.55 11.18
N LYS A 238 28.04 -8.57 10.56
CA LYS A 238 27.72 -7.14 10.71
C LYS A 238 26.32 -6.79 10.21
N ILE A 239 25.86 -7.39 9.11
CA ILE A 239 24.50 -7.21 8.58
C ILE A 239 23.46 -7.73 9.58
N VAL A 240 23.64 -8.95 10.10
CA VAL A 240 22.71 -9.58 11.05
C VAL A 240 22.71 -8.82 12.38
N GLN A 241 23.88 -8.45 12.91
CA GLN A 241 24.01 -7.64 14.13
C GLN A 241 23.34 -6.28 13.97
N ARG A 242 23.53 -5.61 12.83
CA ARG A 242 22.87 -4.33 12.54
C ARG A 242 21.35 -4.49 12.48
N HIS A 243 20.86 -5.54 11.81
CA HIS A 243 19.42 -5.82 11.79
C HIS A 243 18.89 -6.11 13.19
N ALA A 244 19.58 -6.94 13.98
CA ALA A 244 19.20 -7.26 15.35
C ALA A 244 19.16 -6.00 16.22
N ALA A 245 20.17 -5.14 16.17
CA ALA A 245 20.18 -3.86 16.87
C ALA A 245 18.99 -2.97 16.45
N LEU A 246 18.72 -2.87 15.14
CA LEU A 246 17.56 -2.16 14.64
C LEU A 246 16.26 -2.77 15.16
N TRP A 247 16.11 -4.09 15.18
CA TRP A 247 14.91 -4.78 15.64
C TRP A 247 14.58 -4.47 17.11
N HIS A 248 15.60 -4.45 17.98
CA HIS A 248 15.42 -4.10 19.40
C HIS A 248 15.09 -2.61 19.60
N SER A 249 15.55 -1.73 18.70
CA SER A 249 15.30 -0.28 18.79
C SER A 249 14.00 0.18 18.10
N ASP A 250 13.74 -0.26 16.87
CA ASP A 250 12.66 0.14 15.97
C ASP A 250 12.41 -0.96 14.93
N HIS A 251 11.37 -1.75 15.21
CA HIS A 251 10.92 -2.85 14.36
C HIS A 251 10.65 -2.40 12.91
N GLY A 252 10.13 -1.20 12.70
CA GLY A 252 9.85 -0.67 11.37
C GLY A 252 11.12 -0.35 10.58
N GLN A 253 12.18 0.10 11.25
CA GLN A 253 13.49 0.31 10.61
C GLN A 253 14.20 -1.00 10.28
N ALA A 254 14.06 -2.01 11.15
CA ALA A 254 14.57 -3.36 10.89
C ALA A 254 13.92 -3.97 9.64
N ASP A 255 12.59 -3.91 9.56
CA ASP A 255 11.84 -4.39 8.38
C ASP A 255 12.21 -3.64 7.10
N ALA A 256 12.42 -2.32 7.20
CA ALA A 256 12.86 -1.50 6.07
C ALA A 256 14.32 -1.76 5.67
N PHE A 257 15.18 -2.16 6.62
CA PHE A 257 16.56 -2.58 6.36
C PHE A 257 16.56 -3.92 5.61
N LEU A 258 15.85 -4.92 6.14
CA LEU A 258 15.72 -6.24 5.50
C LEU A 258 15.07 -6.15 4.12
N SER A 259 14.05 -5.31 3.95
CA SER A 259 13.42 -5.11 2.64
C SER A 259 14.38 -4.52 1.61
N ARG A 260 15.27 -3.61 2.03
CA ARG A 260 16.32 -3.03 1.17
C ARG A 260 17.44 -4.03 0.89
N LEU A 261 17.69 -4.96 1.79
CA LEU A 261 18.68 -6.00 1.59
C LEU A 261 18.19 -7.06 0.58
N LEU A 262 16.94 -7.50 0.73
CA LEU A 262 16.32 -8.51 -0.14
C LEU A 262 15.88 -7.95 -1.49
N ASN A 263 15.57 -6.66 -1.53
CA ASN A 263 15.28 -5.93 -2.75
C ASN A 263 16.09 -4.63 -2.72
N PRO A 264 17.40 -4.67 -3.03
CA PRO A 264 18.21 -3.47 -3.15
C PRO A 264 17.49 -2.49 -4.05
N LYS A 265 17.06 -1.38 -3.44
CA LYS A 265 16.58 -0.22 -4.19
C LYS A 265 17.81 0.39 -4.83
N PHE A 266 18.22 -0.16 -5.97
CA PHE A 266 19.04 0.58 -6.89
C PHE A 266 18.33 1.93 -7.13
N PRO A 267 19.05 3.06 -7.19
CA PRO A 267 18.44 4.29 -7.70
C PRO A 267 17.74 3.92 -8.99
N VAL A 268 16.43 4.15 -9.06
CA VAL A 268 15.63 3.80 -10.24
C VAL A 268 16.25 4.55 -11.41
N THR A 269 17.07 3.84 -12.16
CA THR A 269 17.71 4.36 -13.36
C THR A 269 16.69 4.07 -14.43
N LEU A 270 15.75 5.00 -14.60
CA LEU A 270 14.74 4.91 -15.64
C LEU A 270 15.45 5.20 -16.96
N VAL A 271 15.98 4.15 -17.57
CA VAL A 271 16.54 4.19 -18.91
C VAL A 271 15.37 4.15 -19.89
N LEU A 272 15.11 5.26 -20.56
CA LEU A 272 14.18 5.31 -21.69
C LEU A 272 14.94 5.03 -22.96
N LEU A 273 14.37 4.22 -23.84
CA LEU A 273 14.92 3.96 -25.16
C LEU A 273 14.21 4.81 -26.22
N SER A 274 14.93 5.19 -27.28
CA SER A 274 14.37 5.69 -28.53
C SER A 274 13.61 4.58 -29.26
N ASP A 275 12.88 4.94 -30.32
CA ASP A 275 12.18 3.95 -31.16
C ASP A 275 13.17 2.98 -31.85
N ASP A 276 14.42 3.41 -32.06
CA ASP A 276 15.52 2.60 -32.59
C ASP A 276 16.23 1.75 -31.53
N GLY A 277 15.81 1.85 -30.26
CA GLY A 277 16.36 1.06 -29.14
C GLY A 277 17.57 1.66 -28.43
N GLU A 278 17.97 2.90 -28.75
CA GLU A 278 19.09 3.60 -28.10
C GLU A 278 18.68 4.31 -26.80
N GLU A 279 19.57 4.38 -25.82
CA GLU A 279 19.29 5.07 -24.55
C GLU A 279 19.18 6.60 -24.73
N LEU A 280 18.05 7.16 -24.28
CA LEU A 280 17.84 8.60 -24.26
C LEU A 280 18.65 9.26 -23.13
N SER A 281 19.25 10.42 -23.42
CA SER A 281 19.83 11.27 -22.38
C SER A 281 18.81 11.62 -21.30
N GLN A 282 19.23 11.86 -20.06
CA GLN A 282 18.32 12.24 -18.96
C GLN A 282 17.49 13.49 -19.27
N SER A 283 18.05 14.45 -20.02
CA SER A 283 17.35 15.66 -20.45
C SER A 283 16.24 15.37 -21.46
N THR A 284 16.55 14.56 -22.49
CA THR A 284 15.60 14.10 -23.51
C THR A 284 14.51 13.23 -22.87
N ALA A 285 14.89 12.34 -21.96
CA ALA A 285 13.97 11.49 -21.21
C ALA A 285 12.94 12.32 -20.43
N ILE A 286 13.38 13.36 -19.71
CA ILE A 286 12.49 14.25 -18.97
C ILE A 286 11.57 15.04 -19.91
N ALA A 287 12.09 15.56 -21.03
CA ALA A 287 11.28 16.26 -22.03
C ALA A 287 10.20 15.34 -22.61
N THR A 288 10.57 14.12 -22.99
CA THR A 288 9.65 13.08 -23.50
C THR A 288 8.59 12.70 -22.47
N LEU A 289 8.96 12.52 -21.20
CA LEU A 289 8.02 12.25 -20.11
C LEU A 289 7.05 13.40 -19.87
N THR A 290 7.55 14.63 -19.96
CA THR A 290 6.75 15.85 -19.78
C THR A 290 5.75 15.99 -20.93
N LYS A 291 6.20 15.82 -22.17
CA LYS A 291 5.34 15.81 -23.36
C LYS A 291 4.28 14.72 -23.24
N ASN A 292 4.67 13.49 -22.90
CA ASN A 292 3.73 12.39 -22.74
C ASN A 292 2.67 12.66 -21.66
N LEU A 293 3.04 13.28 -20.54
CA LEU A 293 2.08 13.68 -19.52
C LEU A 293 1.11 14.74 -20.05
N LEU A 294 1.61 15.76 -20.76
CA LEU A 294 0.75 16.79 -21.36
C LEU A 294 -0.21 16.19 -22.40
N ASP A 295 0.26 15.25 -23.22
CA ASP A 295 -0.57 14.53 -24.20
C ASP A 295 -1.67 13.69 -23.51
N ARG A 296 -1.40 13.13 -22.33
CA ARG A 296 -2.40 12.41 -21.51
C ARG A 296 -3.46 13.32 -20.92
N VAL A 297 -3.04 14.54 -20.56
CA VAL A 297 -3.90 15.55 -19.96
C VAL A 297 -4.75 16.23 -21.04
N GLN A 298 -4.29 16.32 -22.28
CA GLN A 298 -5.12 16.79 -23.39
C GLN A 298 -6.34 15.87 -23.54
N CYS A 299 -7.52 16.45 -23.35
CA CYS A 299 -8.78 15.72 -23.44
C CYS A 299 -8.96 15.23 -24.88
N LYS A 300 -8.76 13.92 -25.11
CA LYS A 300 -8.85 13.31 -26.44
C LYS A 300 -10.28 13.27 -27.00
N THR A 301 -11.29 13.42 -26.13
CA THR A 301 -12.71 13.40 -26.49
C THR A 301 -13.30 14.81 -26.33
N MET A 302 -13.78 15.40 -27.43
CA MET A 302 -14.36 16.74 -27.41
C MET A 302 -15.71 16.77 -26.68
N GLY A 303 -16.45 15.66 -26.71
CA GLY A 303 -17.78 15.50 -26.12
C GLY A 303 -18.83 16.37 -26.79
N ASP A 304 -20.00 16.50 -26.17
CA ASP A 304 -21.08 17.34 -26.69
C ASP A 304 -20.88 18.82 -26.34
N THR A 305 -20.87 19.68 -27.37
CA THR A 305 -20.55 21.10 -27.19
C THR A 305 -21.62 21.83 -26.38
N SER A 306 -22.90 21.50 -26.58
CA SER A 306 -24.01 22.16 -25.88
C SER A 306 -24.03 21.79 -24.40
N PHE A 307 -23.81 20.51 -24.10
CA PHE A 307 -23.68 20.00 -22.74
C PHE A 307 -22.48 20.62 -22.03
N ASN A 308 -21.32 20.70 -22.70
CA ASN A 308 -20.13 21.34 -22.15
C ASN A 308 -20.37 22.81 -21.78
N CYS A 309 -21.03 23.57 -22.65
CA CYS A 309 -21.40 24.96 -22.38
C CYS A 309 -22.37 25.07 -21.19
N SER A 310 -23.34 24.17 -21.10
CA SER A 310 -24.28 24.10 -19.98
C SER A 310 -23.57 23.84 -18.64
N ILE A 311 -22.70 22.82 -18.58
CA ILE A 311 -21.92 22.50 -17.39
C ILE A 311 -21.02 23.68 -16.98
N ALA A 312 -20.39 24.36 -17.95
CA ALA A 312 -19.58 25.54 -17.65
C ALA A 312 -20.41 26.67 -17.03
N ALA A 313 -21.61 26.92 -17.55
CA ALA A 313 -22.54 27.91 -16.99
C ALA A 313 -23.01 27.53 -15.57
N GLU A 314 -23.35 26.26 -15.36
CA GLU A 314 -23.73 25.73 -14.04
C GLU A 314 -22.60 25.87 -13.01
N VAL A 315 -21.35 25.57 -13.38
CA VAL A 315 -20.20 25.77 -12.49
C VAL A 315 -20.01 27.23 -12.10
N VAL A 316 -20.31 28.19 -12.98
CA VAL A 316 -20.32 29.62 -12.64
C VAL A 316 -21.43 29.94 -11.64
N ASN A 317 -22.61 29.35 -11.79
CA ASN A 317 -23.73 29.50 -10.85
C ASN A 317 -23.40 28.90 -9.49
N HIS A 318 -22.92 27.66 -9.43
CA HIS A 318 -22.53 26.98 -8.20
C HIS A 318 -21.45 27.76 -7.44
N ARG A 319 -20.48 28.37 -8.16
CA ARG A 319 -19.47 29.23 -7.54
C ARG A 319 -20.07 30.46 -6.86
N ARG A 320 -21.13 31.04 -7.43
CA ARG A 320 -21.84 32.18 -6.85
C ARG A 320 -22.65 31.75 -5.62
N GLU A 321 -23.37 30.64 -5.70
CA GLU A 321 -24.12 30.08 -4.57
C GLU A 321 -23.20 29.72 -3.39
N ALA A 322 -22.10 29.00 -3.65
CA ALA A 322 -21.14 28.63 -2.61
C ALA A 322 -20.52 29.86 -1.91
N ARG A 323 -20.38 31.00 -2.61
CA ARG A 323 -19.94 32.26 -1.98
C ARG A 323 -21.00 32.89 -1.10
N GLN A 324 -22.28 32.79 -1.47
CA GLN A 324 -23.39 33.26 -0.64
C GLN A 324 -23.50 32.41 0.63
N GLU A 325 -23.40 31.09 0.49
CA GLU A 325 -23.35 30.15 1.63
C GLU A 325 -22.11 30.37 2.51
N PHE A 326 -20.99 30.77 1.91
CA PHE A 326 -19.78 31.13 2.67
C PHE A 326 -19.95 32.45 3.44
N ALA A 327 -20.76 33.38 2.94
CA ALA A 327 -21.03 34.64 3.64
C ALA A 327 -21.75 34.43 4.98
N THR A 328 -22.54 33.36 5.11
CA THR A 328 -23.27 32.99 6.33
C THR A 328 -22.50 32.01 7.22
N LEU A 329 -21.26 31.65 6.88
CA LEU A 329 -20.47 30.69 7.66
C LEU A 329 -19.98 31.30 8.98
N GLU A 330 -20.51 30.79 10.08
CA GLU A 330 -20.04 31.09 11.43
C GLU A 330 -18.82 30.23 11.79
N GLY A 331 -17.81 30.84 12.44
CA GLY A 331 -16.62 30.13 12.90
C GLY A 331 -15.60 29.78 11.81
N ASP A 332 -14.65 28.90 12.14
CA ASP A 332 -13.56 28.48 11.26
C ASP A 332 -13.97 27.25 10.41
N PRO A 333 -13.66 27.23 9.10
CA PRO A 333 -13.99 26.10 8.21
C PRO A 333 -13.50 24.72 8.69
N ILE A 334 -12.29 24.67 9.25
CA ILE A 334 -11.57 23.45 9.59
C ILE A 334 -11.28 23.43 11.09
N SER A 335 -11.58 22.33 11.78
CA SER A 335 -11.26 22.19 13.20
C SER A 335 -9.80 21.78 13.43
N LEU A 336 -9.27 22.10 14.62
CA LEU A 336 -7.94 21.65 15.03
C LEU A 336 -7.87 20.11 15.18
N ALA A 337 -8.98 19.50 15.60
CA ALA A 337 -9.09 18.05 15.78
C ALA A 337 -8.91 17.31 14.43
N ASP A 338 -9.49 17.83 13.35
CA ASP A 338 -9.35 17.25 12.02
C ASP A 338 -7.89 17.27 11.54
N VAL A 339 -7.21 18.40 11.76
CA VAL A 339 -5.78 18.55 11.42
C VAL A 339 -4.94 17.54 12.21
N ALA A 340 -5.17 17.41 13.51
CA ALA A 340 -4.46 16.45 14.36
C ALA A 340 -4.70 14.99 13.95
N ALA A 341 -5.95 14.63 13.61
CA ALA A 341 -6.31 13.29 13.12
C ALA A 341 -5.60 12.97 11.79
N VAL A 342 -5.54 13.92 10.86
CA VAL A 342 -4.89 13.75 9.55
C VAL A 342 -3.37 13.66 9.67
N VAL A 343 -2.76 14.47 10.55
CA VAL A 343 -1.32 14.46 10.82
C VAL A 343 -0.89 13.16 11.49
N SER A 344 -1.60 12.72 12.53
CA SER A 344 -1.29 11.46 13.23
C SER A 344 -1.35 10.25 12.30
N ALA A 345 -2.36 10.19 11.42
CA ALA A 345 -2.53 9.15 10.40
C ALA A 345 -1.51 9.20 9.24
N SER A 346 -0.75 10.29 9.10
CA SER A 346 0.24 10.42 8.01
C SER A 346 1.46 9.52 8.24
N GLY A 347 2.18 9.08 7.20
CA GLY A 347 3.45 8.35 7.37
C GLY A 347 4.63 9.33 7.45
N SER A 348 5.46 9.27 8.50
CA SER A 348 6.64 10.15 8.68
C SER A 348 7.70 9.97 7.60
N GLN A 349 7.78 8.76 7.02
CA GLN A 349 8.76 8.37 5.99
C GLN A 349 8.27 8.61 4.55
N LYS A 350 7.00 9.02 4.34
CA LYS A 350 6.47 9.23 2.98
C LYS A 350 7.10 10.49 2.37
N THR A 351 7.38 10.43 1.06
CA THR A 351 7.94 11.56 0.31
C THR A 351 6.94 12.72 0.29
N ALA A 352 7.46 13.94 0.42
CA ALA A 352 6.78 15.20 0.14
C ALA A 352 7.75 16.08 -0.66
N LEU A 353 7.22 17.09 -1.35
CA LEU A 353 8.02 17.86 -2.31
C LEU A 353 9.09 18.72 -1.62
N ARG A 354 8.71 19.45 -0.57
CA ARG A 354 9.58 20.47 0.05
C ARG A 354 10.14 20.03 1.40
N PHE A 355 9.26 19.75 2.36
CA PHE A 355 9.66 19.47 3.74
C PHE A 355 9.44 18.00 4.11
N PRO A 356 10.29 17.42 4.97
CA PRO A 356 10.10 16.05 5.42
C PRO A 356 8.83 15.93 6.27
N ARG A 357 8.00 14.91 6.00
CA ARG A 357 6.77 14.66 6.77
C ARG A 357 7.03 14.37 8.26
N ALA A 358 8.25 14.03 8.63
CA ALA A 358 8.66 13.95 10.04
C ALA A 358 8.45 15.29 10.79
N ALA A 359 8.65 16.44 10.13
CA ALA A 359 8.41 17.75 10.72
C ALA A 359 6.92 18.03 11.00
N LEU A 360 6.01 17.41 10.24
CA LEU A 360 4.57 17.49 10.51
C LEU A 360 4.17 16.74 11.78
N LYS A 361 4.95 15.74 12.20
CA LYS A 361 4.61 14.79 13.27
C LYS A 361 5.09 15.20 14.66
N THR A 362 5.64 16.41 14.81
CA THR A 362 6.09 16.89 16.11
C THR A 362 4.94 16.82 17.13
N LYS A 363 5.22 16.41 18.36
CA LYS A 363 4.21 16.47 19.44
C LYS A 363 4.02 17.90 19.97
N ALA A 364 4.78 18.87 19.46
CA ALA A 364 4.64 20.27 19.80
C ALA A 364 3.29 20.84 19.34
N ALA A 365 2.33 20.93 20.26
CA ALA A 365 0.96 21.36 20.00
C ALA A 365 0.85 22.70 19.24
N ARG A 366 1.79 23.62 19.48
CA ARG A 366 1.84 24.96 18.85
C ARG A 366 2.14 24.92 17.34
N PHE A 367 2.85 23.90 16.86
CA PHE A 367 3.04 23.72 15.42
C PHE A 367 1.81 23.13 14.72
N HIS A 368 1.00 22.34 15.43
CA HIS A 368 -0.31 21.92 14.92
C HIS A 368 -1.27 23.11 14.81
N LEU A 369 -1.22 24.06 15.75
CA LEU A 369 -1.97 25.33 15.65
C LEU A 369 -1.56 26.14 14.42
N LEU A 370 -0.25 26.25 14.14
CA LEU A 370 0.23 26.92 12.92
C LEU A 370 -0.25 26.23 11.65
N LEU A 371 -0.21 24.90 11.60
CA LEU A 371 -0.75 24.12 10.47
C LEU A 371 -2.25 24.32 10.29
N TRP A 372 -3.01 24.33 11.40
CA TRP A 372 -4.44 24.59 11.41
C TRP A 372 -4.77 26.00 10.90
N ALA A 373 -4.04 27.02 11.34
CA ALA A 373 -4.23 28.40 10.89
C ALA A 373 -3.92 28.53 9.38
N ILE A 374 -2.86 27.87 8.89
CA ILE A 374 -2.54 27.85 7.46
C ILE A 374 -3.64 27.16 6.62
N CYS A 375 -4.19 26.03 7.10
CA CYS A 375 -5.28 25.35 6.39
C CYS A 375 -6.53 26.22 6.33
N ASN A 376 -6.87 26.91 7.42
CA ASN A 376 -8.04 27.78 7.49
C ASN A 376 -7.89 29.06 6.67
N ILE A 377 -6.73 29.73 6.68
CA ILE A 377 -6.54 30.91 5.82
C ILE A 377 -6.63 30.55 4.34
N VAL A 378 -6.16 29.36 3.93
CA VAL A 378 -6.34 28.84 2.56
C VAL A 378 -7.82 28.61 2.24
N ALA A 379 -8.55 27.95 3.15
CA ALA A 379 -9.99 27.70 2.98
C ALA A 379 -10.80 29.01 2.92
N VAL A 380 -10.50 29.97 3.80
CA VAL A 380 -11.17 31.28 3.86
C VAL A 380 -10.82 32.16 2.66
N ALA A 381 -9.56 32.18 2.24
CA ALA A 381 -9.13 32.95 1.08
C ALA A 381 -9.65 32.32 -0.23
N GLY A 382 -9.94 31.01 -0.24
CA GLY A 382 -10.38 30.28 -1.44
C GLY A 382 -9.32 30.28 -2.55
N ILE A 383 -8.04 30.31 -2.18
CA ILE A 383 -6.89 30.40 -3.09
C ILE A 383 -5.76 29.52 -2.55
N LEU A 384 -5.13 28.74 -3.43
CA LEU A 384 -3.93 27.97 -3.10
C LEU A 384 -2.66 28.84 -3.18
N PRO A 385 -1.62 28.54 -2.37
CA PRO A 385 -0.32 29.21 -2.48
C PRO A 385 0.31 29.08 -3.87
N ASP A 386 0.83 30.18 -4.42
CA ASP A 386 1.48 30.21 -5.75
C ASP A 386 2.75 29.37 -5.84
N LEU A 387 3.33 29.11 -4.68
CA LEU A 387 4.53 28.32 -4.48
C LEU A 387 4.25 26.82 -4.49
N TRP A 388 2.99 26.39 -4.34
CA TRP A 388 2.64 24.98 -4.42
C TRP A 388 2.68 24.52 -5.89
N LEU A 389 3.32 23.39 -6.10
CA LEU A 389 3.41 22.74 -7.40
C LEU A 389 3.35 21.24 -7.20
N ARG A 390 2.81 20.54 -8.20
CA ARG A 390 2.77 19.09 -8.23
C ARG A 390 4.01 18.53 -8.91
N GLU A 391 4.79 17.72 -8.20
CA GLU A 391 5.93 17.06 -8.80
C GLU A 391 5.57 15.63 -9.21
N ILE A 392 5.69 15.32 -10.49
CA ILE A 392 5.43 13.99 -11.02
C ILE A 392 6.71 13.17 -10.93
N CYS A 393 6.62 12.05 -10.20
CA CYS A 393 7.68 11.07 -10.04
C CYS A 393 7.27 9.80 -10.79
N PRO A 394 7.76 9.62 -12.03
CA PRO A 394 7.49 8.42 -12.82
C PRO A 394 7.94 7.17 -12.07
N VAL A 395 7.06 6.18 -11.97
CA VAL A 395 7.42 4.85 -11.46
C VAL A 395 7.00 3.79 -12.46
N ASP A 396 7.79 2.73 -12.58
CA ASP A 396 7.41 1.59 -13.41
C ASP A 396 6.24 0.83 -12.76
N LYS A 397 5.24 0.49 -13.58
CA LYS A 397 4.07 -0.33 -13.22
C LYS A 397 4.47 -1.72 -12.75
N ARG A 398 5.59 -2.27 -13.22
CA ARG A 398 6.06 -3.64 -12.93
C ARG A 398 7.04 -3.72 -11.76
N GLY A 399 7.54 -2.58 -11.26
CA GLY A 399 8.47 -2.53 -10.13
C GLY A 399 9.80 -1.90 -10.51
N ILE A 400 10.91 -2.53 -10.13
CA ILE A 400 12.26 -2.07 -10.49
C ILE A 400 12.69 -2.85 -11.74
N GLY A 401 12.95 -2.17 -12.86
CA GLY A 401 13.36 -2.80 -14.11
C GLY A 401 13.60 -1.80 -15.25
N LEU A 402 14.10 -2.30 -16.38
CA LEU A 402 14.31 -1.51 -17.60
C LEU A 402 12.94 -1.14 -18.23
N VAL A 403 12.70 0.15 -18.43
CA VAL A 403 11.43 0.65 -18.97
C VAL A 403 11.54 0.80 -20.48
N ARG A 404 10.96 -0.14 -21.22
CA ARG A 404 11.02 -0.15 -22.70
C ARG A 404 9.90 0.66 -23.36
N SER A 405 8.92 1.14 -22.59
CA SER A 405 7.78 1.89 -23.14
C SER A 405 7.16 2.82 -22.10
N LEU A 406 6.78 4.02 -22.53
CA LEU A 406 6.06 5.01 -21.70
C LEU A 406 4.71 4.49 -21.18
N ALA A 407 4.11 3.51 -21.84
CA ALA A 407 2.88 2.85 -21.38
C ALA A 407 3.08 2.08 -20.06
N GLN A 408 4.33 1.72 -19.74
CA GLN A 408 4.72 1.02 -18.50
C GLN A 408 4.92 1.98 -17.32
N ILE A 409 4.78 3.30 -17.53
CA ILE A 409 5.04 4.31 -16.51
C ILE A 409 3.74 4.79 -15.85
N ARG A 410 3.77 4.94 -14.52
CA ARG A 410 2.76 5.64 -13.70
C ARG A 410 3.27 7.02 -13.27
N PRO A 411 2.54 8.11 -13.58
CA PRO A 411 2.89 9.46 -13.14
C PRO A 411 2.40 9.71 -11.69
N ILE A 412 3.19 9.30 -10.70
CA ILE A 412 2.80 9.50 -9.30
C ILE A 412 3.04 10.95 -8.88
N SER A 413 1.99 11.58 -8.37
CA SER A 413 2.03 12.97 -7.89
C SER A 413 2.59 13.04 -6.47
N VAL A 414 3.57 13.91 -6.30
CA VAL A 414 4.12 14.33 -5.00
C VAL A 414 3.79 15.80 -4.82
N VAL A 415 3.10 16.11 -3.73
CA VAL A 415 2.65 17.46 -3.39
C VAL A 415 3.43 18.03 -2.20
N ASP A 416 3.21 19.30 -1.92
CA ASP A 416 3.70 19.94 -0.70
C ASP A 416 3.19 19.22 0.55
N ASP A 417 3.94 19.27 1.65
CA ASP A 417 3.57 18.56 2.86
C ASP A 417 2.32 19.18 3.51
N VAL A 418 2.14 20.50 3.42
CA VAL A 418 0.93 21.19 3.87
C VAL A 418 -0.24 20.97 2.92
N GLU A 419 -0.01 20.95 1.59
CA GLU A 419 -1.06 20.58 0.61
C GLU A 419 -1.61 19.18 0.92
N SER A 420 -0.74 18.21 1.27
CA SER A 420 -1.18 16.88 1.66
C SER A 420 -1.99 16.85 2.97
N VAL A 421 -1.80 17.80 3.88
CA VAL A 421 -2.62 17.92 5.11
C VAL A 421 -3.97 18.53 4.75
N LEU A 422 -3.98 19.63 4.00
CA LEU A 422 -5.19 20.30 3.53
C LEU A 422 -6.12 19.36 2.76
N ASP A 423 -5.57 18.63 1.77
CA ASP A 423 -6.28 17.61 0.99
C ASP A 423 -6.86 16.49 1.88
N GLY A 424 -6.11 16.09 2.91
CA GLY A 424 -6.54 15.08 3.86
C GLY A 424 -7.67 15.55 4.78
N VAL A 425 -7.61 16.79 5.24
CA VAL A 425 -8.63 17.40 6.11
C VAL A 425 -9.90 17.69 5.34
N TRP A 426 -9.77 18.26 4.14
CA TRP A 426 -10.91 18.45 3.24
C TRP A 426 -11.62 17.12 2.98
N LEU A 427 -10.89 16.07 2.58
CA LEU A 427 -11.47 14.75 2.36
C LEU A 427 -12.09 14.17 3.63
N HIS A 428 -11.48 14.36 4.80
CA HIS A 428 -12.05 13.86 6.05
C HIS A 428 -13.47 14.40 6.28
N HIS A 429 -13.69 15.68 5.98
CA HIS A 429 -14.95 16.36 6.16
C HIS A 429 -15.99 16.01 5.08
N VAL A 430 -15.60 15.98 3.80
CA VAL A 430 -16.56 15.78 2.70
C VAL A 430 -16.78 14.32 2.31
N ARG A 431 -15.96 13.38 2.81
CA ARG A 431 -16.05 11.96 2.44
C ARG A 431 -17.45 11.37 2.59
N PRO A 432 -18.21 11.60 3.68
CA PRO A 432 -19.55 11.04 3.81
C PRO A 432 -20.46 11.48 2.65
N LEU A 433 -20.46 12.79 2.33
CA LEU A 433 -21.25 13.36 1.23
C LEU A 433 -20.89 12.74 -0.13
N LEU A 434 -19.59 12.59 -0.41
CA LEU A 434 -19.13 11.98 -1.65
C LEU A 434 -19.49 10.49 -1.72
N GLU A 435 -19.32 9.74 -0.63
CA GLU A 435 -19.63 8.31 -0.56
C GLU A 435 -21.14 8.03 -0.62
N ASP A 436 -21.98 8.93 -0.11
CA ASP A 436 -23.44 8.86 -0.21
C ASP A 436 -23.93 9.16 -1.63
N PHE A 437 -23.28 10.10 -2.32
CA PHE A 437 -23.56 10.38 -3.74
C PHE A 437 -23.10 9.25 -4.67
N MET A 438 -22.00 8.57 -4.33
CA MET A 438 -21.50 7.41 -5.06
C MET A 438 -22.40 6.19 -4.92
N THR A 439 -22.61 5.47 -6.02
CA THR A 439 -23.45 4.27 -6.04
C THR A 439 -22.78 3.08 -5.33
N GLN A 440 -23.58 2.11 -4.88
CA GLN A 440 -23.05 0.86 -4.29
C GLN A 440 -22.33 -0.03 -5.32
N GLN A 441 -22.46 0.26 -6.61
CA GLN A 441 -21.71 -0.37 -7.72
C GLN A 441 -20.24 0.06 -7.75
N GLN A 442 -19.88 1.11 -7.00
CA GLN A 442 -18.53 1.66 -6.94
C GLN A 442 -17.83 1.27 -5.65
N SER A 443 -16.90 0.32 -5.76
CA SER A 443 -16.20 -0.22 -4.60
C SER A 443 -14.79 0.33 -4.41
N GLY A 444 -14.21 0.93 -5.45
CA GLY A 444 -12.86 1.50 -5.42
C GLY A 444 -12.65 2.51 -4.30
N GLY A 445 -11.68 2.26 -3.41
CA GLY A 445 -11.38 3.13 -2.25
C GLY A 445 -12.36 3.00 -1.07
N ARG A 446 -13.49 2.29 -1.22
CA ARG A 446 -14.52 2.09 -0.19
C ARG A 446 -14.46 0.70 0.42
N TYR A 447 -14.46 -0.32 -0.45
CA TYR A 447 -14.50 -1.75 -0.09
C TYR A 447 -13.30 -2.50 -0.66
N ASP A 448 -13.09 -3.72 -0.15
CA ASP A 448 -12.02 -4.61 -0.64
C ASP A 448 -12.35 -5.10 -2.07
N HIS A 449 -11.38 -5.00 -2.97
CA HIS A 449 -11.52 -5.38 -4.38
C HIS A 449 -11.92 -6.85 -4.55
N LEU A 450 -11.47 -7.73 -3.65
CA LEU A 450 -11.79 -9.15 -3.69
C LEU A 450 -13.30 -9.41 -3.55
N LEU A 451 -14.02 -8.57 -2.80
CA LEU A 451 -15.46 -8.73 -2.60
C LEU A 451 -16.24 -8.44 -3.89
N VAL A 452 -15.74 -7.54 -4.74
CA VAL A 452 -16.32 -7.30 -6.08
C VAL A 452 -16.14 -8.52 -6.96
N VAL A 453 -14.92 -9.07 -6.99
CA VAL A 453 -14.60 -10.28 -7.75
C VAL A 453 -15.49 -11.44 -7.32
N LEU A 454 -15.69 -11.63 -6.02
CA LEU A 454 -16.57 -12.69 -5.50
C LEU A 454 -18.04 -12.48 -5.86
N GLY A 455 -18.53 -11.24 -5.88
CA GLY A 455 -19.89 -10.94 -6.33
C GLY A 455 -20.09 -11.36 -7.79
N LEU A 456 -19.15 -10.98 -8.66
CA LEU A 456 -19.16 -11.37 -10.08
C LEU A 456 -19.06 -12.89 -10.25
N LEU A 457 -18.13 -13.55 -9.53
CA LEU A 457 -17.95 -15.01 -9.58
C LEU A 457 -19.21 -15.76 -9.13
N VAL A 458 -19.82 -15.36 -8.02
CA VAL A 458 -21.04 -15.98 -7.50
C VAL A 458 -22.18 -15.82 -8.51
N THR A 459 -22.37 -14.64 -9.11
CA THR A 459 -23.36 -14.45 -10.17
C THR A 459 -23.10 -15.37 -11.37
N LEU A 460 -21.85 -15.48 -11.84
CA LEU A 460 -21.49 -16.37 -12.95
C LEU A 460 -21.75 -17.84 -12.61
N GLN A 461 -21.39 -18.27 -11.40
CA GLN A 461 -21.62 -19.65 -10.91
C GLN A 461 -23.11 -19.96 -10.80
N SER A 462 -23.91 -19.06 -10.22
CA SER A 462 -25.36 -19.21 -10.08
C SER A 462 -26.04 -19.36 -11.44
N ARG A 463 -25.70 -18.49 -12.39
CA ARG A 463 -26.26 -18.56 -13.74
C ARG A 463 -25.84 -19.84 -14.46
N LYS A 464 -24.57 -20.23 -14.37
CA LYS A 464 -24.06 -21.50 -14.94
C LYS A 464 -24.79 -22.71 -14.34
N ALA A 465 -25.01 -22.74 -13.03
CA ALA A 465 -25.75 -23.80 -12.35
C ALA A 465 -27.21 -23.91 -12.82
N GLN A 466 -27.84 -22.78 -13.15
CA GLN A 466 -29.20 -22.73 -13.70
C GLN A 466 -29.26 -22.88 -15.23
N GLY A 467 -28.14 -23.24 -15.88
CA GLY A 467 -28.07 -23.43 -17.34
C GLY A 467 -28.20 -22.13 -18.15
N LEU A 468 -27.93 -20.98 -17.53
CA LEU A 468 -28.01 -19.67 -18.14
C LEU A 468 -26.62 -19.20 -18.61
N GLY A 469 -26.55 -18.82 -19.88
CA GLY A 469 -25.38 -18.20 -20.46
C GLY A 469 -25.14 -16.78 -19.92
N THR A 470 -23.87 -16.39 -19.79
CA THR A 470 -23.45 -15.01 -19.50
C THR A 470 -22.22 -14.61 -20.31
N LEU A 471 -22.22 -13.40 -20.87
CA LEU A 471 -21.03 -12.71 -21.34
C LEU A 471 -20.52 -11.78 -20.23
N PHE A 472 -19.25 -11.91 -19.88
CA PHE A 472 -18.58 -11.08 -18.89
C PHE A 472 -17.51 -10.23 -19.57
N GLN A 473 -17.78 -8.92 -19.70
CA GLN A 473 -16.84 -7.96 -20.25
C GLN A 473 -16.06 -7.24 -19.14
N VAL A 474 -14.74 -7.24 -19.28
CA VAL A 474 -13.80 -6.45 -18.47
C VAL A 474 -13.24 -5.32 -19.33
N MET A 475 -13.19 -4.11 -18.79
CA MET A 475 -12.77 -2.90 -19.49
C MET A 475 -12.04 -1.92 -18.56
N ASP A 476 -11.12 -1.11 -19.10
CA ASP A 476 -10.24 -0.19 -18.36
C ASP A 476 -10.47 1.23 -18.90
N LEU A 477 -10.83 2.18 -18.04
CA LEU A 477 -10.98 3.59 -18.43
C LEU A 477 -9.61 4.18 -18.79
N GLU A 478 -9.51 4.81 -19.96
CA GLU A 478 -8.21 5.27 -20.45
C GLU A 478 -7.66 6.40 -19.58
N GLN A 479 -6.52 6.18 -18.92
CA GLN A 479 -5.81 7.24 -18.16
C GLN A 479 -6.69 7.89 -17.08
N GLY A 480 -7.39 7.05 -16.31
CA GLY A 480 -8.48 7.45 -15.42
C GLY A 480 -8.22 8.62 -14.45
N TYR A 481 -6.97 8.99 -14.12
CA TYR A 481 -6.72 10.18 -13.29
C TYR A 481 -6.29 11.42 -14.08
N GLU A 482 -5.65 11.25 -15.23
CA GLU A 482 -5.05 12.33 -16.02
C GLU A 482 -6.05 12.99 -16.96
N SER A 483 -7.01 12.23 -17.51
CA SER A 483 -7.98 12.73 -18.49
C SER A 483 -9.28 13.26 -17.88
N ILE A 484 -9.41 13.28 -16.54
CA ILE A 484 -10.66 13.66 -15.87
C ILE A 484 -10.98 15.13 -16.08
N TRP A 485 -12.19 15.41 -16.58
CA TRP A 485 -12.67 16.76 -16.82
C TRP A 485 -13.02 17.49 -15.51
N ARG A 486 -12.28 18.55 -15.19
CA ARG A 486 -12.38 19.23 -13.89
C ARG A 486 -13.71 19.94 -13.64
N ASP A 487 -14.34 20.52 -14.67
CA ASP A 487 -15.64 21.19 -14.49
C ASP A 487 -16.77 20.20 -14.23
N ALA A 488 -16.72 19.00 -14.83
CA ALA A 488 -17.63 17.92 -14.46
C ALA A 488 -17.47 17.54 -12.98
N VAL A 489 -16.24 17.44 -12.47
CA VAL A 489 -16.02 17.17 -11.04
C VAL A 489 -16.61 18.28 -10.16
N ARG A 490 -16.46 19.55 -10.51
CA ARG A 490 -17.06 20.69 -9.79
C ARG A 490 -18.59 20.61 -9.77
N HIS A 491 -19.18 20.32 -10.92
CA HIS A 491 -20.63 20.19 -11.06
C HIS A 491 -21.16 19.00 -10.23
N LEU A 492 -20.54 17.83 -10.36
CA LEU A 492 -20.95 16.62 -9.63
C LEU A 492 -20.69 16.74 -8.12
N ALA A 493 -19.66 17.46 -7.70
CA ALA A 493 -19.44 17.79 -6.29
C ALA A 493 -20.59 18.64 -5.72
N ARG A 494 -21.15 19.57 -6.50
CA ARG A 494 -22.34 20.31 -6.08
C ARG A 494 -23.56 19.41 -5.98
N GLN A 495 -23.75 18.50 -6.93
CA GLN A 495 -24.82 17.48 -6.87
C GLN A 495 -24.65 16.52 -5.67
N ALA A 496 -23.41 16.30 -5.21
CA ALA A 496 -23.09 15.60 -3.97
C ALA A 496 -23.27 16.46 -2.71
N HIS A 497 -23.94 17.61 -2.82
CA HIS A 497 -24.26 18.53 -1.72
C HIS A 497 -23.05 19.21 -1.05
N LEU A 498 -21.91 19.33 -1.74
CA LEU A 498 -20.82 20.17 -1.24
C LEU A 498 -21.24 21.65 -1.33
N THR A 499 -21.07 22.36 -0.22
CA THR A 499 -21.54 23.75 -0.03
C THR A 499 -20.42 24.64 0.50
N SER A 500 -20.62 25.96 0.45
CA SER A 500 -19.76 26.93 1.14
C SER A 500 -18.26 26.73 0.87
N TRP A 501 -17.43 26.75 1.91
CA TRP A 501 -15.97 26.55 1.85
C TRP A 501 -15.58 25.17 1.28
N GLN A 502 -16.40 24.13 1.45
CA GLN A 502 -16.09 22.77 0.98
C GLN A 502 -16.00 22.76 -0.55
N TRP A 503 -16.96 23.42 -1.21
CA TRP A 503 -16.98 23.55 -2.67
C TRP A 503 -15.94 24.57 -3.16
N LEU A 504 -15.81 25.72 -2.48
CA LEU A 504 -14.85 26.77 -2.88
C LEU A 504 -13.40 26.29 -2.80
N LEU A 505 -13.05 25.51 -1.79
CA LEU A 505 -11.71 24.93 -1.67
C LEU A 505 -11.45 23.91 -2.78
N LEU A 506 -12.44 23.06 -3.12
CA LEU A 506 -12.34 22.15 -4.26
C LEU A 506 -12.15 22.91 -5.58
N ASP A 507 -12.90 24.00 -5.79
CA ASP A 507 -12.78 24.85 -6.97
C ASP A 507 -11.36 25.42 -7.13
N ALA A 508 -10.75 25.83 -6.01
CA ALA A 508 -9.35 26.27 -5.96
C ALA A 508 -8.37 25.12 -6.22
N MET A 509 -8.60 23.92 -5.67
CA MET A 509 -7.77 22.73 -5.88
C MET A 509 -7.80 22.20 -7.32
N LEU A 510 -8.92 22.41 -8.02
CA LEU A 510 -9.09 22.07 -9.43
C LEU A 510 -8.76 23.27 -10.36
N GLY A 511 -8.30 24.39 -9.82
CA GLY A 511 -7.93 25.59 -10.57
C GLY A 511 -6.69 25.40 -11.45
N GLU A 512 -6.06 26.49 -11.87
CA GLU A 512 -4.78 26.41 -12.57
C GLU A 512 -3.72 25.71 -11.70
N GLU A 513 -3.13 24.63 -12.22
CA GLU A 513 -2.17 23.82 -11.47
C GLU A 513 -0.80 23.82 -12.15
N LYS A 514 0.24 24.20 -11.40
CA LYS A 514 1.65 24.10 -11.85
C LYS A 514 2.20 22.72 -11.52
N LEU A 515 2.92 22.12 -12.46
CA LEU A 515 3.59 20.83 -12.25
C LEU A 515 4.97 20.79 -12.89
N ARG A 516 5.79 19.82 -12.47
CA ARG A 516 7.03 19.44 -13.15
C ARG A 516 7.29 17.94 -13.03
N VAL A 517 8.06 17.37 -13.96
CA VAL A 517 8.52 15.98 -13.88
C VAL A 517 9.88 15.92 -13.18
N ARG A 518 10.08 14.96 -12.28
CA ARG A 518 11.38 14.65 -11.68
C ARG A 518 11.83 13.24 -12.04
N LEU A 519 13.07 13.12 -12.51
CA LEU A 519 13.73 11.84 -12.72
C LEU A 519 15.03 11.78 -11.93
N GLY A 520 15.03 11.01 -10.83
CA GLY A 520 16.16 10.97 -9.90
C GLY A 520 16.47 12.37 -9.34
N PRO A 521 17.72 12.87 -9.45
CA PRO A 521 18.08 14.23 -9.02
C PRO A 521 17.70 15.32 -10.04
N VAL A 522 17.32 14.95 -11.27
CA VAL A 522 17.09 15.91 -12.35
C VAL A 522 15.63 16.38 -12.37
N LEU A 523 15.45 17.69 -12.55
CA LEU A 523 14.16 18.37 -12.56
C LEU A 523 13.84 18.86 -13.97
N GLY A 524 12.62 18.60 -14.44
CA GLY A 524 12.09 19.16 -15.68
C GLY A 524 11.54 20.57 -15.52
N ALA A 525 11.13 21.15 -16.66
CA ALA A 525 10.48 22.45 -16.70
C ALA A 525 9.16 22.45 -15.93
N VAL A 526 8.80 23.61 -15.38
CA VAL A 526 7.47 23.82 -14.79
C VAL A 526 6.49 24.09 -15.94
N VAL A 527 5.40 23.34 -15.97
CA VAL A 527 4.30 23.46 -16.94
C VAL A 527 2.98 23.63 -16.20
N THR A 528 1.97 24.15 -16.88
CA THR A 528 0.65 24.44 -16.29
C THR A 528 -0.43 23.55 -16.89
N ILE A 529 -1.31 23.01 -16.03
CA ILE A 529 -2.54 22.31 -16.41
C ILE A 529 -3.76 23.14 -16.01
N LEU A 530 -4.74 23.23 -16.92
CA LEU A 530 -5.94 24.03 -16.72
C LEU A 530 -7.23 23.21 -16.60
N HIS A 531 -7.48 22.25 -17.50
CA HIS A 531 -8.85 21.74 -17.72
C HIS A 531 -9.11 20.30 -17.25
N THR A 532 -8.06 19.51 -17.08
CA THR A 532 -8.15 18.06 -16.86
C THR A 532 -7.15 17.62 -15.79
N SER A 533 -7.23 16.35 -15.35
CA SER A 533 -6.40 15.74 -14.31
C SER A 533 -6.75 16.13 -12.88
N ILE A 534 -6.91 15.12 -12.01
CA ILE A 534 -7.06 15.29 -10.55
C ILE A 534 -5.81 14.82 -9.75
N GLY A 535 -4.82 14.26 -10.46
CA GLY A 535 -3.52 13.88 -9.91
C GLY A 535 -3.50 12.55 -9.16
N GLN A 536 -2.83 11.56 -9.76
CA GLN A 536 -2.67 10.24 -9.16
C GLN A 536 -1.78 10.30 -7.90
N GLY A 537 -2.31 9.88 -6.74
CA GLY A 537 -1.59 9.84 -5.47
C GLY A 537 -2.00 10.90 -4.44
N LYS A 538 -2.88 11.85 -4.81
CA LYS A 538 -3.59 12.70 -3.83
C LYS A 538 -4.55 11.85 -2.99
N ARG A 539 -4.83 12.25 -1.74
CA ARG A 539 -5.72 11.49 -0.85
C ARG A 539 -7.16 11.54 -1.35
N SER A 540 -7.60 12.68 -1.87
CA SER A 540 -8.94 12.88 -2.45
C SER A 540 -9.13 12.23 -3.82
N GLY A 541 -8.04 11.88 -4.52
CA GLY A 541 -8.09 11.51 -5.94
C GLY A 541 -9.05 10.36 -6.25
N THR A 542 -9.08 9.30 -5.44
CA THR A 542 -9.98 8.15 -5.68
C THR A 542 -11.45 8.51 -5.46
N HIS A 543 -11.77 9.33 -4.44
CA HIS A 543 -13.13 9.77 -4.17
C HIS A 543 -13.63 10.73 -5.25
N LEU A 544 -12.80 11.69 -5.68
CA LEU A 544 -13.13 12.60 -6.79
C LEU A 544 -13.34 11.85 -8.10
N PHE A 545 -12.50 10.85 -8.39
CA PHE A 545 -12.70 9.95 -9.52
C PHE A 545 -14.03 9.18 -9.41
N GLY A 546 -14.32 8.64 -8.23
CA GLY A 546 -15.58 7.96 -7.94
C GLY A 546 -16.80 8.86 -8.19
N THR A 547 -16.78 10.09 -7.69
CA THR A 547 -17.83 11.10 -7.93
C THR A 547 -18.02 11.36 -9.42
N PHE A 548 -16.93 11.49 -10.19
CA PHE A 548 -17.01 11.64 -11.65
C PHE A 548 -17.66 10.42 -12.31
N ALA A 549 -17.19 9.22 -11.98
CA ALA A 549 -17.66 7.99 -12.59
C ALA A 549 -19.12 7.65 -12.24
N THR A 550 -19.66 8.19 -11.15
CA THR A 550 -21.09 8.10 -10.81
C THR A 550 -21.98 8.53 -11.98
N ALA A 551 -21.58 9.56 -12.73
CA ALA A 551 -22.39 10.06 -13.84
C ALA A 551 -22.48 9.06 -15.01
N ILE A 552 -21.37 8.38 -15.32
CA ILE A 552 -21.33 7.29 -16.31
C ILE A 552 -22.18 6.11 -15.83
N ILE A 553 -22.06 5.75 -14.56
CA ILE A 553 -22.77 4.60 -13.97
C ILE A 553 -24.27 4.83 -13.90
N LYS A 554 -24.71 6.04 -13.53
CA LYS A 554 -26.13 6.42 -13.54
C LYS A 554 -26.71 6.32 -14.95
N ALA A 555 -26.03 6.89 -15.96
CA ALA A 555 -26.46 6.80 -17.35
C ALA A 555 -26.61 5.36 -17.85
N VAL A 556 -25.73 4.44 -17.43
CA VAL A 556 -25.86 3.01 -17.73
C VAL A 556 -27.01 2.38 -16.96
N SER A 557 -27.13 2.67 -15.66
CA SER A 557 -28.15 2.09 -14.78
C SER A 557 -29.58 2.51 -15.15
N ASP A 558 -29.74 3.74 -15.65
CA ASP A 558 -31.04 4.27 -16.09
C ASP A 558 -31.57 3.52 -17.32
N LYS A 559 -30.67 3.08 -18.20
CA LYS A 559 -31.03 2.31 -19.41
C LYS A 559 -30.98 0.79 -19.19
N ARG A 560 -30.26 0.30 -18.16
CA ARG A 560 -29.99 -1.14 -17.97
C ARG A 560 -29.93 -1.54 -16.50
N LYS A 561 -30.69 -2.58 -16.14
CA LYS A 561 -30.69 -3.17 -14.79
C LYS A 561 -29.51 -4.12 -14.51
N GLY A 562 -28.90 -4.69 -15.56
CA GLY A 562 -27.89 -5.74 -15.45
C GLY A 562 -28.45 -7.11 -15.83
N VAL A 563 -27.81 -8.20 -15.36
CA VAL A 563 -28.29 -9.58 -15.58
C VAL A 563 -28.88 -10.15 -14.29
N ALA A 564 -29.88 -11.01 -14.38
CA ALA A 564 -30.42 -11.74 -13.24
C ALA A 564 -29.31 -12.51 -12.53
N ILE A 565 -29.24 -12.40 -11.20
CA ILE A 565 -28.30 -13.19 -10.41
C ILE A 565 -28.76 -14.64 -10.35
N THR A 566 -30.05 -14.81 -10.06
CA THR A 566 -30.78 -16.08 -10.05
C THR A 566 -32.17 -15.85 -10.62
N VAL A 567 -32.77 -16.92 -11.13
CA VAL A 567 -34.18 -16.96 -11.54
C VAL A 567 -34.89 -18.07 -10.75
N PRO A 568 -36.24 -18.11 -10.71
CA PRO A 568 -36.95 -19.22 -10.08
C PRO A 568 -36.57 -20.56 -10.73
N ASP A 569 -36.30 -21.59 -9.92
CA ASP A 569 -35.79 -22.88 -10.41
C ASP A 569 -36.73 -23.56 -11.41
N HIS A 570 -38.05 -23.43 -11.22
CA HIS A 570 -39.03 -23.95 -12.17
C HIS A 570 -38.95 -23.24 -13.54
N VAL A 571 -38.57 -21.96 -13.59
CA VAL A 571 -38.39 -21.22 -14.86
C VAL A 571 -37.10 -21.66 -15.55
N ALA A 572 -36.01 -21.82 -14.81
CA ALA A 572 -34.75 -22.33 -15.35
C ALA A 572 -34.91 -23.76 -15.92
N LEU A 573 -35.62 -24.63 -15.19
CA LEU A 573 -35.92 -25.99 -15.62
C LEU A 573 -36.80 -26.01 -16.87
N ALA A 574 -37.84 -25.18 -16.93
CA ALA A 574 -38.68 -25.02 -18.11
C ALA A 574 -37.88 -24.60 -19.36
N LEU A 575 -36.92 -23.68 -19.21
CA LEU A 575 -36.02 -23.27 -20.30
C LEU A 575 -35.14 -24.44 -20.76
N SER A 576 -34.60 -25.22 -19.81
CA SER A 576 -33.83 -26.42 -20.14
C SER A 576 -34.68 -27.42 -20.93
N TRP A 577 -35.95 -27.61 -20.56
CA TRP A 577 -36.86 -28.50 -21.29
C TRP A 577 -37.15 -28.01 -22.70
N CYS A 578 -37.34 -26.69 -22.89
CA CYS A 578 -37.52 -26.10 -24.21
C CYS A 578 -36.28 -26.32 -25.09
N ARG A 579 -35.07 -26.15 -24.55
CA ARG A 579 -33.81 -26.35 -25.28
C ARG A 579 -33.54 -27.82 -25.65
N GLN A 580 -34.03 -28.75 -24.84
CA GLN A 580 -33.91 -30.19 -25.09
C GLN A 580 -35.03 -30.74 -25.99
N GLY A 581 -35.99 -29.90 -26.39
CA GLY A 581 -37.10 -30.31 -27.26
C GLY A 581 -38.13 -31.22 -26.59
N PHE A 582 -38.26 -31.17 -25.26
CA PHE A 582 -39.24 -31.99 -24.56
C PHE A 582 -40.67 -31.52 -24.86
N HIS A 583 -41.53 -32.47 -25.22
CA HIS A 583 -42.98 -32.28 -25.29
C HIS A 583 -43.62 -32.73 -23.97
N VAL A 584 -44.11 -31.76 -23.20
CA VAL A 584 -44.71 -32.01 -21.87
C VAL A 584 -46.23 -31.91 -21.98
N GLN A 585 -46.96 -32.95 -21.56
CA GLN A 585 -48.42 -32.91 -21.41
C GLN A 585 -48.79 -32.43 -20.00
N GLN A 586 -49.90 -31.68 -19.87
CA GLN A 586 -50.32 -31.08 -18.60
C GLN A 586 -50.52 -32.12 -17.48
N GLU A 587 -51.02 -33.30 -17.83
CA GLU A 587 -51.26 -34.42 -16.91
C GLU A 587 -49.95 -35.08 -16.40
N GLN A 588 -48.81 -34.82 -17.06
CA GLN A 588 -47.51 -35.42 -16.73
C GLN A 588 -46.62 -34.50 -15.87
N CYS A 589 -47.00 -33.24 -15.67
CA CYS A 589 -46.22 -32.28 -14.90
C CYS A 589 -46.83 -32.05 -13.51
N SER A 590 -46.25 -32.64 -12.47
CA SER A 590 -46.72 -32.53 -11.08
C SER A 590 -46.61 -31.11 -10.48
N VAL A 591 -45.86 -30.21 -11.14
CA VAL A 591 -45.66 -28.82 -10.71
C VAL A 591 -46.35 -27.88 -11.70
N ALA A 592 -47.48 -27.30 -11.30
CA ALA A 592 -48.30 -26.43 -12.15
C ALA A 592 -47.53 -25.18 -12.65
N GLU A 593 -46.67 -24.60 -11.81
CA GLU A 593 -45.85 -23.43 -12.16
C GLU A 593 -44.80 -23.74 -13.24
N LEU A 594 -44.22 -24.94 -13.21
CA LEU A 594 -43.27 -25.42 -14.20
C LEU A 594 -43.95 -25.59 -15.57
N PHE A 595 -45.14 -26.20 -15.61
CA PHE A 595 -45.91 -26.34 -16.84
C PHE A 595 -46.31 -24.98 -17.43
N LYS A 596 -46.73 -24.04 -16.58
CA LYS A 596 -47.07 -22.67 -16.98
C LYS A 596 -45.86 -21.95 -17.59
N ALA A 597 -44.68 -22.05 -16.95
CA ALA A 597 -43.45 -21.45 -17.46
C ALA A 597 -43.01 -22.08 -18.78
N TRP A 598 -43.06 -23.41 -18.91
CA TRP A 598 -42.72 -24.13 -20.15
C TRP A 598 -43.67 -23.77 -21.30
N SER A 599 -44.98 -23.73 -21.05
CA SER A 599 -45.98 -23.34 -22.05
C SER A 599 -45.76 -21.92 -22.56
N ALA A 600 -45.36 -20.99 -21.69
CA ALA A 600 -45.00 -19.63 -22.07
C ALA A 600 -43.71 -19.57 -22.92
N LEU A 601 -42.70 -20.37 -22.56
CA LEU A 601 -41.40 -20.38 -23.22
C LEU A 601 -41.39 -21.08 -24.59
N ARG A 602 -42.10 -22.21 -24.74
CA ARG A 602 -42.01 -23.07 -25.94
C ARG A 602 -42.38 -22.35 -27.24
N ASN A 603 -43.25 -21.35 -27.17
CA ASN A 603 -43.74 -20.60 -28.32
C ASN A 603 -42.86 -19.37 -28.65
N LEU A 604 -41.86 -19.07 -27.82
CA LEU A 604 -40.96 -17.94 -28.02
C LEU A 604 -39.69 -18.39 -28.75
N PRO A 605 -39.11 -17.55 -29.62
CA PRO A 605 -37.78 -17.79 -30.16
C PRO A 605 -36.72 -17.77 -29.03
N PRO A 606 -35.56 -18.45 -29.19
CA PRO A 606 -34.55 -18.60 -28.13
C PRO A 606 -34.08 -17.30 -27.47
N THR A 607 -33.99 -16.20 -28.23
CA THR A 607 -33.62 -14.88 -27.70
C THR A 607 -34.69 -14.31 -26.76
N LEU A 608 -35.98 -14.43 -27.13
CA LEU A 608 -37.10 -13.98 -26.30
C LEU A 608 -37.36 -14.90 -25.11
N GLN A 609 -37.02 -16.20 -25.23
CA GLN A 609 -37.04 -17.12 -24.10
C GLN A 609 -36.12 -16.63 -22.97
N VAL A 610 -34.89 -16.24 -23.29
CA VAL A 610 -33.95 -15.71 -22.29
C VAL A 610 -34.47 -14.41 -21.69
N SER A 611 -34.98 -13.47 -22.50
CA SER A 611 -35.57 -12.23 -21.99
C SER A 611 -36.78 -12.47 -21.06
N TYR A 612 -37.63 -13.45 -21.37
CA TYR A 612 -38.72 -13.86 -20.49
C TYR A 612 -38.18 -14.38 -19.15
N VAL A 613 -37.20 -15.29 -19.18
CA VAL A 613 -36.58 -15.83 -17.97
C VAL A 613 -35.99 -14.71 -17.10
N GLU A 614 -35.28 -13.75 -17.69
CA GLU A 614 -34.73 -12.59 -16.97
C GLU A 614 -35.81 -11.72 -16.32
N SER A 615 -36.98 -11.58 -16.94
CA SER A 615 -38.10 -10.79 -16.40
C SER A 615 -38.69 -11.37 -15.11
N THR A 616 -38.46 -12.67 -14.85
CA THR A 616 -38.91 -13.35 -13.62
C THR A 616 -37.97 -13.19 -12.44
N ALA A 617 -36.78 -12.61 -12.67
CA ALA A 617 -35.77 -12.44 -11.63
C ALA A 617 -36.13 -11.34 -10.63
N GLN A 618 -35.80 -11.57 -9.36
CA GLN A 618 -36.00 -10.60 -8.28
C GLN A 618 -34.76 -9.74 -7.99
N SER A 619 -33.60 -10.15 -8.50
CA SER A 619 -32.31 -9.51 -8.18
C SER A 619 -31.38 -9.57 -9.39
N PHE A 620 -30.69 -8.46 -9.63
CA PHE A 620 -29.83 -8.27 -10.79
C PHE A 620 -28.42 -7.87 -10.35
N MET A 621 -27.41 -8.30 -11.10
CA MET A 621 -26.04 -7.82 -11.01
C MET A 621 -25.87 -6.67 -12.02
N PRO A 622 -25.84 -5.42 -11.56
CA PRO A 622 -25.63 -4.27 -12.42
C PRO A 622 -24.15 -4.11 -12.80
N TYR A 623 -23.87 -3.18 -13.71
CA TYR A 623 -22.51 -2.72 -14.02
C TYR A 623 -21.74 -2.40 -12.72
N GLN A 624 -20.53 -2.95 -12.55
CA GLN A 624 -19.67 -2.69 -11.40
C GLN A 624 -18.45 -1.88 -11.82
N GLN A 625 -17.93 -1.08 -10.89
CA GLN A 625 -16.71 -0.32 -11.09
C GLN A 625 -15.77 -0.43 -9.87
N PHE A 626 -14.49 -0.68 -10.16
CA PHE A 626 -13.42 -0.57 -9.18
C PHE A 626 -12.35 0.39 -9.69
N VAL A 627 -12.41 1.65 -9.29
CA VAL A 627 -11.55 2.72 -9.83
C VAL A 627 -11.68 2.73 -11.37
N ASP A 628 -10.59 2.62 -12.13
CA ASP A 628 -10.59 2.64 -13.59
C ASP A 628 -11.10 1.33 -14.23
N ASP A 629 -11.21 0.24 -13.46
CA ASP A 629 -11.72 -1.03 -13.96
C ASP A 629 -13.27 -1.05 -13.96
N GLY A 630 -13.85 -1.40 -15.11
CA GLY A 630 -15.30 -1.61 -15.32
C GLY A 630 -15.62 -3.08 -15.60
N PHE A 631 -16.74 -3.54 -15.07
CA PHE A 631 -17.22 -4.92 -15.19
C PHE A 631 -18.69 -4.94 -15.60
N LEU A 632 -18.97 -5.63 -16.71
CA LEU A 632 -20.29 -5.71 -17.29
C LEU A 632 -20.65 -7.17 -17.55
N LEU A 633 -21.84 -7.58 -17.09
CA LEU A 633 -22.44 -8.86 -17.43
C LEU A 633 -23.58 -8.63 -18.43
N CYS A 634 -23.67 -9.46 -19.45
CA CYS A 634 -24.69 -9.41 -20.50
C CYS A 634 -25.19 -10.80 -20.86
N LEU A 635 -26.36 -10.88 -21.47
CA LEU A 635 -27.03 -12.14 -21.78
C LEU A 635 -26.50 -12.78 -23.07
N HIS A 636 -26.29 -11.95 -24.09
CA HIS A 636 -25.87 -12.35 -25.43
C HIS A 636 -25.20 -11.17 -26.14
N TRP A 637 -24.68 -11.39 -27.34
CA TRP A 637 -23.89 -10.40 -28.09
C TRP A 637 -24.68 -9.13 -28.45
N ASN A 638 -25.96 -9.23 -28.85
CA ASN A 638 -26.79 -8.04 -29.10
C ASN A 638 -26.99 -7.19 -27.84
N ASP A 639 -27.15 -7.85 -26.69
CA ASP A 639 -27.31 -7.19 -25.41
C ASP A 639 -26.02 -6.45 -25.03
N LEU A 640 -24.86 -7.09 -25.26
CA LEU A 640 -23.56 -6.46 -25.10
C LEU A 640 -23.36 -5.25 -26.04
N SER A 641 -23.82 -5.34 -27.28
CA SER A 641 -23.76 -4.24 -28.25
C SER A 641 -24.56 -3.02 -27.75
N CYS A 642 -25.79 -3.25 -27.30
CA CYS A 642 -26.62 -2.20 -26.71
C CYS A 642 -25.97 -1.60 -25.46
N ALA A 643 -25.40 -2.43 -24.58
CA ALA A 643 -24.70 -1.96 -23.39
C ALA A 643 -23.49 -1.09 -23.75
N ASN A 644 -22.65 -1.54 -24.68
CA ASN A 644 -21.46 -0.82 -25.11
C ASN A 644 -21.82 0.49 -25.82
N GLN A 645 -22.94 0.56 -26.54
CA GLN A 645 -23.46 1.80 -27.11
C GLN A 645 -23.82 2.80 -26.00
N VAL A 646 -24.60 2.38 -24.99
CA VAL A 646 -24.96 3.24 -23.86
C VAL A 646 -23.73 3.75 -23.11
N ILE A 647 -22.76 2.87 -22.87
CA ILE A 647 -21.49 3.25 -22.22
C ILE A 647 -20.72 4.24 -23.10
N THR A 648 -20.66 4.01 -24.41
CA THR A 648 -19.97 4.90 -25.36
C THR A 648 -20.61 6.28 -25.41
N GLU A 649 -21.94 6.37 -25.46
CA GLU A 649 -22.70 7.63 -25.40
C GLU A 649 -22.40 8.38 -24.09
N ALA A 650 -22.44 7.68 -22.95
CA ALA A 650 -22.15 8.28 -21.64
C ALA A 650 -20.70 8.77 -21.56
N CYS A 651 -19.73 7.95 -21.99
CA CYS A 651 -18.33 8.34 -22.05
C CYS A 651 -18.11 9.56 -22.97
N HIS A 652 -18.75 9.59 -24.13
CA HIS A 652 -18.67 10.74 -25.04
C HIS A 652 -19.20 12.02 -24.36
N LEU A 653 -20.39 11.96 -23.76
CA LEU A 653 -21.00 13.09 -23.07
C LEU A 653 -20.11 13.65 -21.96
N TRP A 654 -19.49 12.76 -21.16
CA TRP A 654 -18.60 13.11 -20.06
C TRP A 654 -17.12 13.24 -20.45
N ARG A 655 -16.83 13.35 -21.76
CA ARG A 655 -15.48 13.60 -22.33
C ARG A 655 -14.43 12.56 -21.93
N HIS A 656 -14.81 11.29 -21.92
CA HIS A 656 -13.95 10.18 -21.55
C HIS A 656 -14.08 9.01 -22.55
N LYS A 657 -13.27 7.96 -22.37
CA LYS A 657 -13.36 6.71 -23.14
C LYS A 657 -12.65 5.55 -22.45
N PHE A 658 -12.94 4.34 -22.89
CA PHE A 658 -12.21 3.13 -22.50
C PHE A 658 -10.93 2.93 -23.32
N ALA A 659 -9.96 2.24 -22.74
CA ALA A 659 -8.68 1.94 -23.35
C ALA A 659 -8.81 0.89 -24.47
N GLY A 660 -7.90 0.95 -25.45
CA GLY A 660 -7.78 0.00 -26.55
C GLY A 660 -6.58 -0.94 -26.46
N GLY A 661 -6.37 -1.73 -27.51
CA GLY A 661 -5.21 -2.62 -27.66
C GLY A 661 -5.10 -3.66 -26.53
N ARG A 662 -3.91 -3.79 -25.91
CA ARG A 662 -3.69 -4.78 -24.82
C ARG A 662 -4.54 -4.54 -23.56
N LYS A 663 -5.01 -3.31 -23.36
CA LYS A 663 -5.93 -2.91 -22.27
C LYS A 663 -7.38 -2.78 -22.77
N GLY A 664 -7.61 -3.18 -24.03
CA GLY A 664 -8.90 -3.19 -24.66
C GLY A 664 -9.93 -4.06 -23.94
N PRO A 665 -11.23 -3.85 -24.25
CA PRO A 665 -12.31 -4.65 -23.69
C PRO A 665 -12.11 -6.14 -24.01
N ARG A 666 -12.26 -6.99 -23.00
CA ARG A 666 -12.17 -8.45 -23.12
C ARG A 666 -13.47 -9.08 -22.68
N VAL A 667 -13.92 -10.11 -23.40
CA VAL A 667 -15.18 -10.80 -23.13
C VAL A 667 -14.90 -12.27 -22.82
N LEU A 668 -15.29 -12.69 -21.63
CA LEU A 668 -15.36 -14.09 -21.21
C LEU A 668 -16.78 -14.59 -21.43
N GLN A 669 -16.95 -15.72 -22.11
CA GLN A 669 -18.26 -16.35 -22.28
C GLN A 669 -18.38 -17.53 -21.29
N VAL A 670 -19.41 -17.51 -20.44
CA VAL A 670 -19.62 -18.54 -19.42
C VAL A 670 -20.98 -19.21 -19.63
N GLY A 671 -21.00 -20.54 -19.63
CA GLY A 671 -22.22 -21.33 -19.78
C GLY A 671 -22.77 -21.38 -21.22
N PRO A 672 -23.92 -22.06 -21.41
CA PRO A 672 -24.50 -22.27 -22.73
C PRO A 672 -25.08 -20.95 -23.29
N MET A 673 -24.59 -20.54 -24.47
CA MET A 673 -25.14 -19.38 -25.20
C MET A 673 -26.31 -19.80 -26.08
N CYS A 674 -27.24 -18.88 -26.28
CA CYS A 674 -28.15 -18.97 -27.43
C CYS A 674 -27.39 -18.54 -28.70
N ASP A 675 -27.56 -19.28 -29.80
CA ASP A 675 -26.99 -18.92 -31.09
C ASP A 675 -27.47 -17.51 -31.49
N SER A 676 -26.56 -16.53 -31.46
CA SER A 676 -26.85 -15.17 -31.90
C SER A 676 -26.48 -15.03 -33.38
N GLN A 677 -27.38 -14.45 -34.17
CA GLN A 677 -27.14 -14.14 -35.59
C GLN A 677 -26.04 -13.07 -35.81
N MET A 678 -25.63 -12.32 -34.77
CA MET A 678 -24.56 -11.32 -34.88
C MET A 678 -23.16 -11.90 -34.68
N SER A 679 -22.26 -11.55 -35.59
CA SER A 679 -20.81 -11.78 -35.42
C SER A 679 -20.24 -10.84 -34.35
N PRO A 680 -19.39 -11.33 -33.43
CA PRO A 680 -18.66 -10.50 -32.46
C PRO A 680 -17.88 -9.33 -33.08
N GLN A 681 -17.56 -9.41 -34.39
CA GLN A 681 -16.79 -8.42 -35.14
C GLN A 681 -17.52 -7.07 -35.32
N ASN A 682 -18.84 -7.00 -35.14
CA ASN A 682 -19.62 -5.77 -35.33
C ASN A 682 -19.88 -4.99 -34.03
N ILE A 683 -19.27 -5.41 -32.92
CA ILE A 683 -19.49 -4.80 -31.60
C ILE A 683 -18.29 -3.92 -31.25
N THR A 684 -18.55 -2.70 -30.81
CA THR A 684 -17.51 -1.75 -30.41
C THR A 684 -17.84 -1.07 -29.08
N LEU A 685 -16.83 -0.84 -28.25
CA LEU A 685 -16.89 0.04 -27.08
C LEU A 685 -15.92 1.20 -27.32
N CYS A 686 -16.42 2.44 -27.40
CA CYS A 686 -15.58 3.62 -27.68
C CYS A 686 -14.71 3.47 -28.95
N GLY A 687 -15.19 2.75 -29.96
CA GLY A 687 -14.46 2.47 -31.20
C GLY A 687 -13.54 1.24 -31.15
N GLU A 688 -13.39 0.59 -30.00
CA GLU A 688 -12.54 -0.59 -29.83
C GLU A 688 -13.38 -1.88 -29.89
N GLN A 689 -12.93 -2.87 -30.66
CA GLN A 689 -13.59 -4.18 -30.75
C GLN A 689 -13.25 -5.05 -29.53
N PRO A 690 -14.24 -5.57 -28.79
CA PRO A 690 -13.98 -6.50 -27.69
C PRO A 690 -13.38 -7.82 -28.16
N VAL A 691 -12.37 -8.30 -27.46
CA VAL A 691 -11.70 -9.57 -27.76
C VAL A 691 -12.30 -10.69 -26.90
N LYS A 692 -12.83 -11.74 -27.54
CA LYS A 692 -13.25 -12.96 -26.84
C LYS A 692 -12.03 -13.72 -26.32
N VAL A 693 -12.07 -14.15 -25.06
CA VAL A 693 -10.97 -14.87 -24.40
C VAL A 693 -11.51 -16.03 -23.57
N GLU A 694 -10.65 -17.01 -23.28
CA GLU A 694 -10.95 -18.16 -22.40
C GLU A 694 -10.69 -17.86 -20.92
N GLN A 695 -9.91 -16.81 -20.64
CA GLN A 695 -9.63 -16.35 -19.28
C GLN A 695 -9.44 -14.84 -19.22
N VAL A 696 -9.88 -14.25 -18.11
CA VAL A 696 -9.72 -12.83 -17.80
C VAL A 696 -9.04 -12.64 -16.46
N LYS A 697 -8.19 -11.60 -16.38
CA LYS A 697 -7.62 -11.14 -15.11
C LYS A 697 -8.49 -10.02 -14.55
N VAL A 698 -9.06 -10.23 -13.37
CA VAL A 698 -9.97 -9.31 -12.67
C VAL A 698 -9.34 -8.92 -11.35
N LEU A 699 -8.91 -7.66 -11.21
CA LEU A 699 -8.36 -7.08 -9.96
C LEU A 699 -7.28 -7.95 -9.29
N GLY A 700 -6.42 -8.60 -10.09
CA GLY A 700 -5.34 -9.46 -9.59
C GLY A 700 -5.65 -10.96 -9.56
N THR A 701 -6.90 -11.35 -9.77
CA THR A 701 -7.36 -12.76 -9.82
C THR A 701 -7.63 -13.22 -11.25
N ILE A 702 -7.60 -14.52 -11.50
CA ILE A 702 -7.85 -15.11 -12.83
C ILE A 702 -9.16 -15.90 -12.79
N ILE A 703 -10.05 -15.65 -13.75
CA ILE A 703 -11.32 -16.36 -13.94
C ILE A 703 -11.33 -16.92 -15.37
N ASP A 704 -11.54 -18.22 -15.49
CA ASP A 704 -11.70 -18.94 -16.75
C ASP A 704 -13.18 -19.13 -17.13
N ASP A 705 -13.43 -19.41 -18.40
CA ASP A 705 -14.76 -19.57 -19.00
C ASP A 705 -15.55 -20.76 -18.40
N GLN A 706 -14.83 -21.75 -17.89
CA GLN A 706 -15.38 -22.90 -17.19
C GLN A 706 -15.55 -22.67 -15.68
N LEU A 707 -15.10 -21.54 -15.14
CA LEU A 707 -15.09 -21.22 -13.70
C LEU A 707 -14.36 -22.28 -12.86
N THR A 708 -13.35 -22.95 -13.42
CA THR A 708 -12.57 -24.01 -12.76
C THR A 708 -11.63 -23.47 -11.69
N LEU A 709 -11.11 -22.25 -11.90
CA LEU A 709 -10.11 -21.58 -11.07
C LEU A 709 -8.74 -22.26 -11.05
N GLU A 710 -8.46 -23.15 -11.99
CA GLU A 710 -7.16 -23.86 -12.10
C GLU A 710 -6.01 -22.88 -12.41
N ALA A 711 -6.25 -21.92 -13.31
CA ALA A 711 -5.27 -20.89 -13.65
C ALA A 711 -4.93 -20.02 -12.42
N GLN A 712 -5.92 -19.70 -11.58
CA GLN A 712 -5.70 -18.98 -10.33
C GLN A 712 -4.90 -19.81 -9.33
N LEU A 713 -5.20 -21.12 -9.19
CA LEU A 713 -4.43 -22.02 -8.33
C LEU A 713 -2.97 -22.10 -8.79
N CYS A 714 -2.72 -22.33 -10.08
CA CYS A 714 -1.38 -22.35 -10.65
C CYS A 714 -0.59 -21.06 -10.38
N ALA A 715 -1.23 -19.89 -10.54
CA ALA A 715 -0.61 -18.60 -10.25
C ALA A 715 -0.22 -18.44 -8.76
N VAL A 716 -1.10 -18.87 -7.84
CA VAL A 716 -0.84 -18.86 -6.40
C VAL A 716 0.32 -19.80 -6.04
N LEU A 717 0.32 -21.02 -6.56
CA LEU A 717 1.37 -22.03 -6.32
C LEU A 717 2.74 -21.54 -6.82
N SER A 718 2.79 -21.03 -8.05
CA SER A 718 4.01 -20.49 -8.65
C SER A 718 4.54 -19.30 -7.84
N THR A 719 3.67 -18.38 -7.40
CA THR A 719 4.08 -17.23 -6.61
C THR A 719 4.59 -17.65 -5.23
N LEU A 720 3.93 -18.62 -4.58
CA LEU A 720 4.35 -19.16 -3.27
C LEU A 720 5.76 -19.74 -3.33
N GLN A 721 6.04 -20.55 -4.35
CA GLN A 721 7.34 -21.20 -4.55
C GLN A 721 8.42 -20.18 -4.92
N SER A 722 8.19 -19.37 -5.94
CA SER A 722 9.19 -18.41 -6.44
C SER A 722 9.55 -17.35 -5.39
N GLU A 723 8.57 -16.79 -4.69
CA GLU A 723 8.81 -15.81 -3.63
C GLU A 723 9.40 -16.45 -2.37
N GLY A 724 8.98 -17.67 -2.04
CA GLY A 724 9.55 -18.45 -0.95
C GLY A 724 11.02 -18.76 -1.16
N ILE A 725 11.38 -19.32 -2.31
CA ILE A 725 12.77 -19.61 -2.68
C ILE A 725 13.59 -18.32 -2.70
N ARG A 726 13.07 -17.24 -3.30
CA ARG A 726 13.75 -15.94 -3.33
C ARG A 726 14.03 -15.39 -1.93
N LEU A 727 13.09 -15.52 -1.00
CA LEU A 727 13.28 -15.12 0.39
C LEU A 727 14.42 -15.94 1.02
N VAL A 728 14.38 -17.26 0.89
CA VAL A 728 15.38 -18.18 1.46
C VAL A 728 16.77 -17.87 0.92
N THR A 729 16.92 -17.78 -0.40
CA THR A 729 18.21 -17.50 -1.04
C THR A 729 18.75 -16.13 -0.63
N GLY A 730 17.92 -15.09 -0.69
CA GLY A 730 18.34 -13.72 -0.34
C GLY A 730 18.73 -13.56 1.13
N MET A 731 17.99 -14.18 2.05
CA MET A 731 18.30 -14.14 3.48
C MET A 731 19.51 -15.01 3.83
N THR A 732 19.66 -16.18 3.21
CA THR A 732 20.83 -17.04 3.42
C THR A 732 22.11 -16.35 2.92
N ALA A 733 22.08 -15.72 1.74
CA ALA A 733 23.20 -14.96 1.20
C ALA A 733 23.62 -13.79 2.12
N ALA A 734 22.65 -13.18 2.80
CA ALA A 734 22.87 -12.14 3.80
C ALA A 734 23.32 -12.65 5.19
N GLY A 735 23.47 -13.97 5.37
CA GLY A 735 23.90 -14.60 6.62
C GLY A 735 22.80 -14.83 7.66
N PHE A 736 21.52 -14.70 7.31
CA PHE A 736 20.44 -14.99 8.24
C PHE A 736 20.19 -16.50 8.36
N GLY A 737 19.98 -16.96 9.59
CA GLY A 737 19.65 -18.35 9.90
C GLY A 737 18.22 -18.75 9.59
N LEU A 738 17.94 -20.06 9.68
CA LEU A 738 16.62 -20.65 9.49
C LEU A 738 15.51 -19.97 10.33
N PRO A 739 15.69 -19.64 11.62
CA PRO A 739 14.66 -18.99 12.42
C PRO A 739 14.23 -17.63 11.87
N ALA A 740 15.21 -16.81 11.43
CA ALA A 740 14.96 -15.53 10.79
C ALA A 740 14.16 -15.72 9.50
N ILE A 741 14.61 -16.63 8.62
CA ILE A 741 13.97 -16.95 7.34
C ILE A 741 12.51 -17.36 7.57
N ALA A 742 12.28 -18.32 8.46
CA ALA A 742 10.94 -18.84 8.75
C ALA A 742 10.01 -17.76 9.31
N SER A 743 10.52 -16.88 10.18
CA SER A 743 9.72 -15.78 10.75
C SER A 743 9.23 -14.77 9.70
N GLN A 744 9.93 -14.64 8.57
CA GLN A 744 9.61 -13.70 7.50
C GLN A 744 8.71 -14.30 6.41
N PHE A 745 8.50 -15.61 6.42
CA PHE A 745 7.71 -16.31 5.41
C PHE A 745 6.26 -15.81 5.39
N SER A 746 5.60 -15.74 6.55
CA SER A 746 4.21 -15.30 6.66
C SER A 746 4.00 -13.84 6.25
N THR A 747 4.92 -12.95 6.60
CA THR A 747 4.79 -11.50 6.35
C THR A 747 5.14 -11.12 4.91
N ARG A 748 6.06 -11.85 4.26
CA ARG A 748 6.57 -11.48 2.92
C ARG A 748 6.07 -12.38 1.80
N VAL A 749 6.02 -13.69 2.03
CA VAL A 749 5.69 -14.67 1.00
C VAL A 749 4.19 -14.92 0.97
N VAL A 750 3.62 -15.35 2.10
CA VAL A 750 2.18 -15.66 2.19
C VAL A 750 1.32 -14.44 1.86
N ALA A 751 1.69 -13.27 2.38
CA ALA A 751 0.97 -12.02 2.10
C ALA A 751 0.87 -11.71 0.60
N LYS A 752 1.93 -12.02 -0.18
CA LYS A 752 1.99 -11.79 -1.63
C LYS A 752 1.37 -12.93 -2.44
N ALA A 753 1.71 -14.18 -2.11
CA ALA A 753 1.32 -15.35 -2.87
C ALA A 753 -0.17 -15.69 -2.75
N MET A 754 -0.76 -15.47 -1.58
CA MET A 754 -2.15 -15.85 -1.30
C MET A 754 -3.16 -14.77 -1.73
N HIS A 755 -2.78 -13.82 -2.56
CA HIS A 755 -3.73 -12.81 -3.05
C HIS A 755 -4.80 -13.44 -3.92
N GLY A 756 -6.08 -13.30 -3.55
CA GLY A 756 -7.21 -13.85 -4.31
C GLY A 756 -7.34 -15.38 -4.22
N CYS A 757 -6.59 -16.04 -3.33
CA CYS A 757 -6.71 -17.47 -3.12
C CYS A 757 -8.08 -17.85 -2.55
N GLU A 758 -8.81 -16.90 -1.96
CA GLU A 758 -10.11 -17.11 -1.36
C GLU A 758 -11.13 -17.68 -2.36
N LEU A 759 -11.00 -17.35 -3.66
CA LEU A 759 -11.83 -17.91 -4.74
C LEU A 759 -11.70 -19.45 -4.81
N LEU A 760 -10.55 -20.01 -4.44
CA LEU A 760 -10.24 -21.44 -4.56
C LEU A 760 -11.10 -22.33 -3.65
N ALA A 761 -11.91 -21.76 -2.76
CA ALA A 761 -12.95 -22.51 -2.07
C ALA A 761 -13.91 -23.20 -3.07
N SER A 762 -14.14 -22.61 -4.24
CA SER A 762 -14.97 -23.16 -5.30
C SER A 762 -14.19 -23.77 -6.47
N HIS A 763 -12.96 -24.19 -6.24
CA HIS A 763 -12.19 -24.88 -7.28
C HIS A 763 -12.89 -26.18 -7.71
N PHE A 764 -12.91 -26.48 -9.02
CA PHE A 764 -13.69 -27.60 -9.58
C PHE A 764 -13.33 -28.97 -8.96
N ASP A 765 -12.05 -29.12 -8.62
CA ASP A 765 -11.46 -30.32 -8.04
C ASP A 765 -11.69 -30.48 -6.52
N GLY A 766 -12.36 -29.50 -5.90
CA GLY A 766 -12.65 -29.47 -4.47
C GLY A 766 -11.48 -29.05 -3.58
N PHE A 767 -11.81 -28.65 -2.35
CA PHE A 767 -10.83 -28.08 -1.40
C PHE A 767 -9.73 -29.06 -0.99
N THR A 768 -10.00 -30.36 -0.94
CA THR A 768 -9.02 -31.39 -0.57
C THR A 768 -7.83 -31.42 -1.53
N LYS A 769 -8.10 -31.41 -2.85
CA LYS A 769 -7.05 -31.38 -3.88
C LYS A 769 -6.29 -30.06 -3.87
N VAL A 770 -7.00 -28.93 -3.72
CA VAL A 770 -6.39 -27.60 -3.55
C VAL A 770 -5.43 -27.57 -2.35
N SER A 771 -5.87 -28.11 -1.21
CA SER A 771 -5.08 -28.18 0.02
C SER A 771 -3.81 -29.01 -0.16
N SER A 772 -3.92 -30.17 -0.80
CA SER A 772 -2.77 -31.03 -1.10
C SER A 772 -1.72 -30.29 -1.94
N ARG A 773 -2.15 -29.65 -3.04
CA ARG A 773 -1.24 -28.90 -3.93
C ARG A 773 -0.61 -27.68 -3.25
N LEU A 774 -1.38 -26.91 -2.48
CA LEU A 774 -0.86 -25.76 -1.72
C LEU A 774 0.16 -26.18 -0.66
N ASN A 775 -0.13 -27.25 0.08
CA ASN A 775 0.78 -27.77 1.09
C ASN A 775 2.04 -28.36 0.47
N HIS A 776 1.93 -29.01 -0.69
CA HIS A 776 3.09 -29.47 -1.44
C HIS A 776 3.97 -28.28 -1.91
N ALA A 777 3.38 -27.21 -2.44
CA ALA A 777 4.13 -26.01 -2.80
C ALA A 777 4.80 -25.34 -1.58
N HIS A 778 4.11 -25.28 -0.45
CA HIS A 778 4.68 -24.80 0.81
C HIS A 778 5.84 -25.70 1.29
N TYR A 779 5.72 -27.01 1.13
CA TYR A 779 6.78 -27.96 1.44
C TYR A 779 8.03 -27.75 0.58
N ILE A 780 7.90 -27.43 -0.71
CA ILE A 780 9.06 -27.08 -1.54
C ILE A 780 9.83 -25.89 -0.95
N VAL A 781 9.13 -24.90 -0.38
CA VAL A 781 9.79 -23.79 0.33
C VAL A 781 10.45 -24.26 1.63
N ALA A 782 9.80 -25.15 2.38
CA ALA A 782 10.41 -25.76 3.58
C ALA A 782 11.69 -26.54 3.24
N LYS A 783 11.73 -27.25 2.11
CA LYS A 783 12.94 -27.89 1.58
C LYS A 783 14.04 -26.88 1.29
N ALA A 784 13.71 -25.79 0.60
CA ALA A 784 14.66 -24.71 0.34
C ALA A 784 15.24 -24.14 1.65
N CYS A 785 14.41 -23.90 2.67
CA CYS A 785 14.86 -23.46 3.99
C CYS A 785 15.91 -24.40 4.62
N LEU A 786 15.77 -25.70 4.38
CA LEU A 786 16.65 -26.77 4.86
C LEU A 786 17.86 -27.03 3.93
N GLY A 787 18.02 -26.29 2.83
CA GLY A 787 19.09 -26.51 1.84
C GLY A 787 18.82 -27.63 0.84
N VAL A 788 17.65 -28.27 0.90
CA VAL A 788 17.35 -29.49 0.12
C VAL A 788 16.82 -29.13 -1.27
N PRO A 789 17.31 -29.78 -2.35
CA PRO A 789 16.81 -29.55 -3.70
C PRO A 789 15.30 -29.83 -3.86
N PRO A 790 14.59 -29.11 -4.75
CA PRO A 790 13.17 -29.32 -5.00
C PRO A 790 12.81 -30.72 -5.51
N THR A 791 13.74 -31.44 -6.12
CA THR A 791 13.54 -32.80 -6.67
C THR A 791 13.75 -33.91 -5.65
N THR A 792 14.51 -33.66 -4.58
CA THR A 792 14.83 -34.66 -3.55
C THR A 792 13.67 -34.83 -2.57
N SER A 793 13.32 -36.09 -2.25
CA SER A 793 12.29 -36.40 -1.26
C SER A 793 12.87 -36.44 0.16
N LEU A 794 12.20 -35.77 1.12
CA LEU A 794 12.49 -35.94 2.55
C LEU A 794 11.62 -37.02 3.22
N GLY A 795 10.73 -37.70 2.47
CA GLY A 795 9.81 -38.70 3.00
C GLY A 795 8.64 -38.15 3.82
N SER A 796 8.81 -37.06 4.58
CA SER A 796 7.77 -36.50 5.46
C SER A 796 7.58 -34.98 5.33
N TYR A 797 6.38 -34.58 4.89
CA TYR A 797 5.96 -33.18 4.81
C TYR A 797 5.84 -32.53 6.20
N VAL A 798 5.24 -33.27 7.15
CA VAL A 798 4.99 -32.77 8.50
C VAL A 798 6.29 -32.49 9.25
N ALA A 799 7.28 -33.37 9.10
CA ALA A 799 8.58 -33.21 9.75
C ALA A 799 9.33 -31.99 9.22
N ALA A 800 9.31 -31.77 7.89
CA ALA A 800 9.90 -30.57 7.30
C ALA A 800 9.24 -29.28 7.79
N PHE A 801 7.91 -29.27 7.94
CA PHE A 801 7.20 -28.13 8.53
C PHE A 801 7.54 -27.92 10.01
N ALA A 802 7.58 -29.00 10.80
CA ALA A 802 7.98 -28.93 12.21
C ALA A 802 9.41 -28.41 12.37
N GLU A 803 10.36 -28.88 11.55
CA GLU A 803 11.75 -28.41 11.58
C GLU A 803 11.90 -26.94 11.23
N CYS A 804 11.12 -26.45 10.27
CA CYS A 804 11.09 -25.04 9.91
C CYS A 804 10.25 -24.19 10.88
N ARG A 805 9.49 -24.84 11.77
CA ARG A 805 8.42 -24.26 12.60
C ARG A 805 7.37 -23.50 11.76
N PHE A 806 7.02 -24.06 10.60
CA PHE A 806 5.86 -23.66 9.82
C PHE A 806 4.59 -24.29 10.39
N LEU A 807 4.19 -23.79 11.57
CA LEU A 807 3.10 -24.32 12.39
C LEU A 807 1.69 -24.03 11.84
N THR A 808 1.60 -23.48 10.63
CA THR A 808 0.32 -23.25 9.97
C THR A 808 0.49 -23.55 8.50
N ARG A 809 -0.19 -24.61 8.05
CA ARG A 809 -0.16 -25.02 6.64
C ARG A 809 -0.78 -23.95 5.73
N ALA A 810 -0.33 -23.92 4.48
CA ALA A 810 -0.83 -22.95 3.48
C ALA A 810 -2.34 -23.13 3.23
N SER A 811 -2.82 -24.38 3.24
CA SER A 811 -4.26 -24.69 3.18
C SER A 811 -5.05 -24.09 4.35
N THR A 812 -4.48 -24.10 5.55
CA THR A 812 -5.13 -23.59 6.77
C THR A 812 -5.17 -22.07 6.77
N ILE A 813 -4.13 -21.43 6.24
CA ILE A 813 -4.14 -19.97 5.99
C ILE A 813 -5.22 -19.63 4.96
N LEU A 814 -5.36 -20.41 3.88
CA LEU A 814 -6.44 -20.24 2.92
C LEU A 814 -7.81 -20.40 3.58
N ALA A 815 -8.01 -21.45 4.38
CA ALA A 815 -9.25 -21.67 5.13
C ALA A 815 -9.61 -20.47 6.03
N GLN A 816 -8.63 -19.96 6.80
CA GLN A 816 -8.81 -18.74 7.60
C GLN A 816 -9.26 -17.57 6.73
N ARG A 817 -8.64 -17.36 5.56
CA ARG A 817 -9.00 -16.27 4.65
C ARG A 817 -10.40 -16.44 4.07
N VAL A 818 -10.82 -17.65 3.73
CA VAL A 818 -12.18 -17.93 3.24
C VAL A 818 -13.22 -17.60 4.32
N VAL A 819 -13.02 -18.07 5.55
CA VAL A 819 -13.88 -17.74 6.70
C VAL A 819 -13.98 -16.24 6.91
N MET A 820 -12.83 -15.56 7.00
CA MET A 820 -12.80 -14.11 7.19
C MET A 820 -13.42 -13.36 6.01
N THR A 821 -13.42 -13.93 4.81
CA THR A 821 -14.07 -13.35 3.64
C THR A 821 -15.59 -13.47 3.71
N ARG A 822 -16.13 -14.61 4.17
CA ARG A 822 -17.57 -14.72 4.46
C ARG A 822 -18.03 -13.70 5.50
N ALA A 823 -17.26 -13.54 6.57
CA ALA A 823 -17.52 -12.52 7.59
C ALA A 823 -17.51 -11.10 7.00
N ARG A 824 -16.54 -10.77 6.13
CA ARG A 824 -16.49 -9.48 5.42
C ARG A 824 -17.70 -9.27 4.49
N LEU A 825 -18.14 -10.31 3.78
CA LEU A 825 -19.33 -10.26 2.92
C LEU A 825 -20.61 -10.00 3.72
N ALA A 826 -20.73 -10.59 4.91
CA ALA A 826 -21.86 -10.37 5.80
C ALA A 826 -21.97 -8.92 6.30
N LEU A 827 -20.85 -8.19 6.37
CA LEU A 827 -20.75 -6.81 6.84
C LEU A 827 -20.90 -5.74 5.74
N LEU A 828 -20.96 -6.14 4.46
CA LEU A 828 -21.31 -5.23 3.36
C LEU A 828 -22.74 -4.69 3.56
N PRO A 829 -23.10 -3.49 3.09
CA PRO A 829 -24.49 -3.02 3.12
C PRO A 829 -25.45 -3.99 2.42
N ARG A 830 -26.70 -4.11 2.89
CA ARG A 830 -27.71 -5.00 2.26
C ARG A 830 -27.94 -4.72 0.78
N SER A 831 -27.83 -3.45 0.38
CA SER A 831 -27.97 -2.98 -1.00
C SER A 831 -26.71 -3.17 -1.84
N HIS A 832 -25.58 -3.61 -1.26
CA HIS A 832 -24.35 -3.82 -2.02
C HIS A 832 -24.50 -4.99 -3.01
N PRO A 833 -24.17 -4.83 -4.30
CA PRO A 833 -24.38 -5.85 -5.34
C PRO A 833 -23.84 -7.23 -4.97
N THR A 834 -22.63 -7.31 -4.45
CA THR A 834 -22.05 -8.57 -3.92
C THR A 834 -22.91 -9.22 -2.82
N ARG A 835 -23.43 -8.47 -1.85
CA ARG A 835 -24.24 -9.03 -0.75
C ARG A 835 -25.59 -9.52 -1.28
N VAL A 836 -26.19 -8.79 -2.23
CA VAL A 836 -27.39 -9.22 -2.96
C VAL A 836 -27.10 -10.52 -3.71
N ALA A 837 -25.99 -10.60 -4.43
CA ALA A 837 -25.61 -11.79 -5.19
C ALA A 837 -25.47 -13.02 -4.31
N VAL A 838 -24.71 -12.88 -3.23
CA VAL A 838 -24.52 -13.95 -2.25
C VAL A 838 -25.84 -14.39 -1.63
N ARG A 839 -26.73 -13.47 -1.27
CA ARG A 839 -28.05 -13.78 -0.69
C ARG A 839 -28.99 -14.49 -1.68
N ALA A 840 -29.05 -14.00 -2.91
CA ALA A 840 -29.87 -14.61 -3.95
C ALA A 840 -29.39 -16.02 -4.30
N ALA A 841 -28.08 -16.27 -4.23
CA ALA A 841 -27.45 -17.54 -4.58
C ALA A 841 -27.38 -18.58 -3.44
N GLN A 842 -27.88 -18.29 -2.23
CA GLN A 842 -27.63 -19.14 -1.06
C GLN A 842 -28.16 -20.56 -1.16
N HIS A 843 -29.25 -20.76 -1.92
CA HIS A 843 -29.89 -22.07 -2.11
C HIS A 843 -29.27 -22.87 -3.27
N LEU A 844 -28.50 -22.22 -4.15
CA LEU A 844 -27.95 -22.88 -5.32
C LEU A 844 -26.70 -23.70 -4.95
N PRO A 845 -26.66 -24.98 -5.34
CA PRO A 845 -25.46 -25.78 -5.20
C PRO A 845 -24.35 -25.23 -6.12
N ALA A 846 -23.11 -25.59 -5.83
CA ALA A 846 -21.94 -25.25 -6.64
C ALA A 846 -21.53 -23.76 -6.71
N THR A 847 -22.04 -22.91 -5.82
CA THR A 847 -21.58 -21.52 -5.68
C THR A 847 -20.45 -21.40 -4.66
N TRP A 848 -19.61 -20.38 -4.77
CA TRP A 848 -18.56 -20.08 -3.79
C TRP A 848 -19.12 -19.94 -2.38
N TRP A 849 -20.31 -19.34 -2.23
CA TRP A 849 -20.94 -19.19 -0.91
C TRP A 849 -21.22 -20.56 -0.27
N GLN A 850 -21.75 -21.50 -1.04
CA GLN A 850 -22.04 -22.83 -0.51
C GLN A 850 -20.77 -23.65 -0.30
N HIS A 851 -19.81 -23.61 -1.23
CA HIS A 851 -18.52 -24.29 -1.07
C HIS A 851 -17.75 -23.78 0.15
N ALA A 852 -17.76 -22.47 0.40
CA ALA A 852 -17.12 -21.89 1.58
C ALA A 852 -17.81 -22.32 2.89
N ARG A 853 -19.14 -22.50 2.88
CA ARG A 853 -19.88 -23.07 4.03
C ARG A 853 -19.53 -24.54 4.26
N VAL A 854 -19.49 -25.34 3.20
CA VAL A 854 -19.08 -26.76 3.28
C VAL A 854 -17.66 -26.87 3.82
N LEU A 855 -16.75 -26.00 3.37
CA LEU A 855 -15.40 -25.91 3.92
C LEU A 855 -15.41 -25.62 5.42
N MET A 856 -16.17 -24.60 5.87
CA MET A 856 -16.28 -24.28 7.30
C MET A 856 -16.74 -25.48 8.14
N LEU A 857 -17.80 -26.16 7.69
CA LEU A 857 -18.34 -27.34 8.37
C LEU A 857 -17.36 -28.52 8.35
N SER A 858 -16.54 -28.65 7.30
CA SER A 858 -15.50 -29.67 7.22
C SER A 858 -14.31 -29.41 8.16
N ILE A 859 -14.10 -28.15 8.56
CA ILE A 859 -13.08 -27.77 9.54
C ILE A 859 -13.58 -28.06 10.96
N SER A 860 -14.81 -27.62 11.27
CA SER A 860 -15.48 -27.96 12.52
C SER A 860 -16.99 -27.73 12.37
N SER A 861 -17.79 -28.64 12.92
CA SER A 861 -19.25 -28.45 13.04
C SER A 861 -19.63 -27.33 14.02
N GLU A 862 -18.71 -26.94 14.91
CA GLU A 862 -18.92 -25.90 15.93
C GLU A 862 -18.56 -24.49 15.44
N PHE A 863 -18.21 -24.34 14.16
CA PHE A 863 -17.78 -23.06 13.62
C PHE A 863 -18.96 -22.07 13.59
N SER A 864 -18.92 -21.04 14.45
CA SER A 864 -19.94 -20.00 14.48
C SER A 864 -19.71 -18.96 13.38
N GLU A 865 -20.80 -18.56 12.72
CA GLU A 865 -20.77 -17.45 11.77
C GLU A 865 -20.69 -16.10 12.51
N ILE A 866 -20.28 -15.03 11.81
CA ILE A 866 -20.06 -13.72 12.47
C ILE A 866 -21.34 -13.14 13.11
N TRP A 867 -22.52 -13.44 12.56
CA TRP A 867 -23.81 -13.02 13.13
C TRP A 867 -24.18 -13.78 14.39
N GLU A 868 -23.81 -15.06 14.49
CA GLU A 868 -23.96 -15.87 15.71
C GLU A 868 -23.01 -15.36 16.79
N PHE A 869 -21.75 -15.09 16.43
CA PHE A 869 -20.75 -14.52 17.34
C PHE A 869 -21.15 -13.14 17.87
N ALA A 870 -21.69 -12.27 17.01
CA ALA A 870 -22.10 -10.93 17.39
C ALA A 870 -23.45 -10.88 18.13
N GLY A 871 -24.23 -11.95 18.11
CA GLY A 871 -25.62 -11.95 18.59
C GLY A 871 -26.53 -10.99 17.81
N ALA A 872 -26.20 -10.70 16.55
CA ALA A 872 -26.88 -9.69 15.74
C ALA A 872 -27.15 -10.21 14.33
N SER A 873 -28.37 -9.99 13.83
CA SER A 873 -28.79 -10.40 12.49
C SER A 873 -28.48 -9.35 11.42
N ASP A 874 -28.08 -8.13 11.80
CA ASP A 874 -27.73 -7.07 10.87
C ASP A 874 -26.64 -6.12 11.36
N PHE A 875 -25.93 -5.53 10.40
CA PHE A 875 -24.72 -4.73 10.62
C PHE A 875 -24.71 -3.41 9.83
N ASP A 876 -25.83 -3.03 9.21
CA ASP A 876 -25.91 -1.86 8.35
C ASP A 876 -25.64 -0.55 9.12
N ASN A 877 -26.04 -0.49 10.40
CA ASN A 877 -25.84 0.68 11.26
C ASN A 877 -24.42 0.80 11.84
N LEU A 878 -23.56 -0.20 11.64
CA LEU A 878 -22.19 -0.15 12.17
C LEU A 878 -21.29 0.74 11.30
N THR A 879 -20.52 1.60 11.96
CA THR A 879 -19.45 2.37 11.33
C THR A 879 -18.33 1.47 10.82
N LYS A 880 -17.51 1.97 9.90
CA LYS A 880 -16.33 1.24 9.39
C LYS A 880 -15.37 0.80 10.50
N GLN A 881 -15.20 1.62 11.54
CA GLN A 881 -14.32 1.31 12.66
C GLN A 881 -14.89 0.19 13.53
N GLU A 882 -16.20 0.20 13.79
CA GLU A 882 -16.89 -0.86 14.53
C GLU A 882 -16.86 -2.19 13.77
N LYS A 883 -17.12 -2.19 12.46
CA LYS A 883 -16.99 -3.37 11.60
C LYS A 883 -15.57 -3.96 11.66
N THR A 884 -14.54 -3.11 11.67
CA THR A 884 -13.14 -3.54 11.79
C THR A 884 -12.85 -4.16 13.16
N LYS A 885 -13.34 -3.54 14.25
CA LYS A 885 -13.20 -4.09 15.60
C LYS A 885 -13.91 -5.44 15.74
N LEU A 886 -15.12 -5.57 15.19
CA LEU A 886 -15.89 -6.81 15.20
C LEU A 886 -15.18 -7.92 14.44
N LEU A 887 -14.67 -7.65 13.23
CA LEU A 887 -13.87 -8.62 12.47
C LEU A 887 -12.62 -9.07 13.24
N GLN A 888 -11.95 -8.13 13.92
CA GLN A 888 -10.77 -8.45 14.71
C GLN A 888 -11.13 -9.31 15.94
N ALA A 889 -12.24 -9.00 16.63
CA ALA A 889 -12.74 -9.79 17.74
C ALA A 889 -13.13 -11.20 17.30
N TYR A 890 -13.91 -11.33 16.22
CA TYR A 890 -14.30 -12.62 15.65
C TYR A 890 -13.07 -13.47 15.25
N ARG A 891 -12.09 -12.84 14.61
CA ARG A 891 -10.83 -13.51 14.24
C ARG A 891 -10.06 -14.04 15.45
N ASN A 892 -9.97 -13.22 16.50
CA ASN A 892 -9.13 -13.52 17.66
C ASN A 892 -9.78 -14.50 18.63
N SER A 893 -11.11 -14.45 18.78
CA SER A 893 -11.85 -15.23 19.77
C SER A 893 -12.44 -16.53 19.21
N CYS A 894 -12.74 -16.60 17.92
CA CYS A 894 -13.36 -17.77 17.29
C CYS A 894 -12.42 -18.44 16.28
N VAL A 895 -12.06 -17.73 15.20
CA VAL A 895 -11.40 -18.33 14.04
C VAL A 895 -9.97 -18.82 14.33
N THR A 896 -9.14 -17.95 14.91
CA THR A 896 -7.71 -18.26 15.10
C THR A 896 -7.47 -19.33 16.17
N PRO A 897 -8.13 -19.30 17.35
CA PRO A 897 -7.97 -20.35 18.35
C PRO A 897 -8.34 -21.73 17.83
N LEU A 898 -9.49 -21.84 17.15
CA LEU A 898 -9.97 -23.11 16.60
C LEU A 898 -9.01 -23.68 15.55
N LEU A 899 -8.56 -22.85 14.59
CA LEU A 899 -7.61 -23.31 13.57
C LEU A 899 -6.25 -23.68 14.16
N ARG A 900 -5.80 -23.00 15.22
CA ARG A 900 -4.56 -23.39 15.92
C ARG A 900 -4.69 -24.75 16.60
N LEU A 901 -5.78 -24.97 17.32
CA LEU A 901 -6.06 -26.26 17.97
C LEU A 901 -6.07 -27.40 16.95
N LEU A 902 -6.72 -27.20 15.80
CA LEU A 902 -6.76 -28.20 14.73
C LEU A 902 -5.38 -28.45 14.08
N GLU A 903 -4.56 -27.41 13.91
CA GLU A 903 -3.18 -27.59 13.44
C GLU A 903 -2.34 -28.34 14.47
N GLU A 904 -2.44 -27.98 15.75
CA GLU A 904 -1.72 -28.66 16.84
C GLU A 904 -2.09 -30.16 16.90
N GLN A 905 -3.38 -30.47 16.86
CA GLN A 905 -3.87 -31.86 16.80
C GLN A 905 -3.36 -32.59 15.56
N TRP A 906 -3.40 -31.95 14.38
CA TRP A 906 -2.90 -32.54 13.15
C TRP A 906 -1.40 -32.82 13.22
N PHE A 907 -0.59 -31.87 13.70
CA PHE A 907 0.85 -32.08 13.89
C PHE A 907 1.13 -33.22 14.88
N GLN A 908 0.44 -33.25 16.02
CA GLN A 908 0.59 -34.31 17.02
C GLN A 908 0.26 -35.68 16.43
N GLN A 909 -0.89 -35.83 15.76
CA GLN A 909 -1.30 -37.09 15.13
C GLN A 909 -0.30 -37.53 14.06
N GLN A 910 0.10 -36.63 13.15
CA GLN A 910 0.98 -36.99 12.04
C GLN A 910 2.41 -37.29 12.48
N LEU A 911 2.91 -36.64 13.54
CA LEU A 911 4.24 -36.91 14.08
C LEU A 911 4.28 -38.18 14.94
N GLN A 912 3.19 -38.53 15.63
CA GLN A 912 3.09 -39.77 16.42
C GLN A 912 3.37 -41.04 15.61
N HIS A 913 3.01 -41.04 14.32
CA HIS A 913 3.23 -42.16 13.41
C HIS A 913 4.66 -42.25 12.86
N MET A 914 5.51 -41.24 13.10
CA MET A 914 6.90 -41.29 12.70
C MET A 914 7.73 -42.05 13.75
N ILE A 915 7.67 -43.38 13.69
CA ILE A 915 8.59 -44.26 14.43
C ILE A 915 9.93 -44.19 13.70
N SER A 916 10.75 -43.22 14.11
CA SER A 916 12.17 -43.26 13.77
C SER A 916 12.84 -44.28 14.69
N GLU A 917 13.34 -45.38 14.15
CA GLU A 917 14.31 -46.24 14.84
C GLU A 917 15.71 -45.55 15.00
N ALA A 918 15.85 -44.27 14.63
CA ALA A 918 17.12 -43.52 14.64
C ALA A 918 17.08 -42.13 15.33
N ILE A 919 18.14 -41.85 16.09
CA ILE A 919 18.60 -40.57 16.65
C ILE A 919 17.64 -39.81 17.59
N VAL A 920 16.41 -39.42 17.22
CA VAL A 920 15.38 -38.84 18.14
C VAL A 920 13.95 -39.02 17.59
N PRO A 921 13.01 -39.66 18.31
CA PRO A 921 11.60 -39.68 17.94
C PRO A 921 10.90 -38.34 18.22
N TYR A 922 9.99 -37.92 17.33
CA TYR A 922 9.24 -36.65 17.47
C TYR A 922 8.26 -36.63 18.67
N ASN A 923 7.96 -37.80 19.22
CA ASN A 923 6.96 -38.01 20.29
C ASN A 923 7.35 -37.35 21.65
N HIS A 924 8.54 -36.75 21.75
CA HIS A 924 9.06 -36.08 22.95
C HIS A 924 9.57 -34.64 22.70
N LEU A 925 9.20 -34.01 21.58
CA LEU A 925 9.73 -32.71 21.15
C LEU A 925 8.68 -31.59 21.11
N ASP A 926 7.99 -31.30 22.21
CA ASP A 926 6.97 -30.23 22.27
C ASP A 926 7.47 -28.87 21.76
N HIS A 927 8.76 -28.58 21.95
CA HIS A 927 9.40 -27.34 21.50
C HIS A 927 9.42 -27.14 19.97
N VAL A 928 9.35 -28.20 19.14
CA VAL A 928 9.30 -28.04 17.67
C VAL A 928 7.91 -27.63 17.19
N LEU A 929 6.90 -27.76 18.05
CA LEU A 929 5.52 -27.29 17.83
C LEU A 929 5.28 -25.88 18.40
N LEU A 930 6.29 -25.26 19.01
CA LEU A 930 6.24 -23.89 19.51
C LEU A 930 6.88 -22.92 18.50
N PRO A 931 6.36 -21.70 18.30
CA PRO A 931 7.00 -20.72 17.40
C PRO A 931 8.45 -20.42 17.78
N TRP A 932 9.27 -19.98 16.82
CA TRP A 932 10.60 -19.43 17.11
C TRP A 932 10.50 -18.29 18.12
N GLN A 933 11.25 -18.38 19.22
CA GLN A 933 11.33 -17.35 20.24
C GLN A 933 12.08 -16.12 19.71
N PRO A 934 11.79 -14.90 20.20
CA PRO A 934 12.41 -13.68 19.69
C PRO A 934 13.94 -13.70 19.70
N ASN A 935 14.55 -14.30 20.73
CA ASN A 935 15.99 -14.48 20.87
C ASN A 935 16.55 -15.51 19.86
N GLU A 936 15.82 -16.60 19.56
CA GLU A 936 16.21 -17.59 18.55
C GLU A 936 16.16 -17.03 17.13
N ARG A 937 15.16 -16.16 16.83
CA ARG A 937 14.95 -15.59 15.49
C ARG A 937 16.16 -14.85 14.94
N TRP A 938 16.92 -14.20 15.82
CA TRP A 938 17.98 -13.27 15.44
C TRP A 938 19.35 -13.66 16.01
N GLN A 939 19.53 -14.92 16.40
CA GLN A 939 20.82 -15.43 16.85
C GLN A 939 21.91 -15.23 15.79
N THR A 940 23.03 -14.64 16.22
CA THR A 940 24.19 -14.36 15.38
C THR A 940 25.16 -15.54 15.43
N TRP A 941 24.75 -16.67 14.83
CA TRP A 941 25.68 -17.77 14.60
C TRP A 941 26.39 -17.61 13.26
N PRO A 942 27.65 -18.09 13.14
CA PRO A 942 28.36 -18.10 11.87
C PRO A 942 27.55 -18.83 10.78
N PRO A 943 27.61 -18.40 9.51
CA PRO A 943 26.93 -19.08 8.40
C PRO A 943 27.25 -20.58 8.33
N THR A 944 28.49 -20.97 8.62
CA THR A 944 28.94 -22.37 8.68
C THR A 944 28.16 -23.18 9.70
N PHE A 945 27.85 -22.60 10.87
CA PHE A 945 27.05 -23.27 11.88
C PHE A 945 25.59 -23.41 11.46
N TRP A 946 25.02 -22.44 10.72
CA TRP A 946 23.67 -22.59 10.15
C TRP A 946 23.57 -23.73 9.14
N ASN A 947 24.64 -23.99 8.37
CA ASN A 947 24.70 -25.17 7.50
C ASN A 947 24.73 -26.47 8.33
N MET A 948 25.50 -26.51 9.42
CA MET A 948 25.47 -27.66 10.34
C MET A 948 24.08 -27.88 10.93
N VAL A 949 23.35 -26.81 11.29
CA VAL A 949 21.96 -26.89 11.78
C VAL A 949 21.03 -27.49 10.71
N ARG A 950 21.20 -27.12 9.43
CA ARG A 950 20.43 -27.71 8.33
C ARG A 950 20.70 -29.20 8.18
N ILE A 951 21.99 -29.59 8.15
CA ILE A 951 22.42 -30.99 8.09
C ILE A 951 21.81 -31.82 9.22
N TRP A 952 21.88 -31.32 10.47
CA TRP A 952 21.23 -31.96 11.61
C TRP A 952 19.72 -32.14 11.44
N LYS A 953 19.02 -31.09 10.99
CA LYS A 953 17.56 -31.13 10.79
C LYS A 953 17.16 -32.11 9.69
N VAL A 954 17.89 -32.13 8.57
CA VAL A 954 17.64 -33.07 7.47
C VAL A 954 17.90 -34.50 7.94
N ALA A 955 19.05 -34.76 8.59
CA ALA A 955 19.38 -36.06 9.16
C ALA A 955 18.29 -36.59 10.09
N ARG A 956 17.67 -35.72 10.89
CA ARG A 956 16.54 -36.07 11.77
C ARG A 956 15.27 -36.41 11.01
N ILE A 957 14.95 -35.68 9.94
CA ILE A 957 13.77 -35.96 9.12
C ILE A 957 13.93 -37.30 8.39
N VAL A 958 15.08 -37.54 7.76
CA VAL A 958 15.29 -38.71 6.90
C VAL A 958 15.84 -39.93 7.62
N CYS A 959 16.24 -39.77 8.89
CA CYS A 959 16.82 -40.84 9.71
C CYS A 959 18.06 -41.50 9.07
N ALA A 960 18.80 -40.72 8.29
CA ALA A 960 19.84 -41.17 7.37
C ALA A 960 20.96 -40.14 7.29
N LEU A 961 22.09 -40.49 6.63
CA LEU A 961 23.12 -39.52 6.32
C LEU A 961 22.57 -38.56 5.26
N PRO A 962 22.56 -37.23 5.51
CA PRO A 962 22.06 -36.24 4.56
C PRO A 962 23.10 -35.95 3.46
N ILE A 963 23.59 -37.01 2.83
CA ILE A 963 24.51 -37.01 1.69
C ILE A 963 23.70 -37.39 0.46
N LEU A 964 23.79 -36.59 -0.61
CA LEU A 964 23.07 -36.85 -1.85
C LEU A 964 23.85 -37.86 -2.70
N THR A 965 23.16 -38.84 -3.28
CA THR A 965 23.77 -39.73 -4.27
C THR A 965 23.96 -39.00 -5.61
N HIS A 966 24.85 -39.48 -6.48
CA HIS A 966 25.08 -38.89 -7.82
C HIS A 966 23.82 -38.79 -8.70
N GLU A 967 22.75 -39.52 -8.38
CA GLU A 967 21.44 -39.44 -9.05
C GLU A 967 20.50 -38.36 -8.46
N GLY A 968 20.94 -37.60 -7.43
CA GLY A 968 20.30 -36.39 -6.90
C GLY A 968 18.92 -36.54 -6.24
N SER A 969 18.34 -37.75 -6.21
CA SER A 969 16.95 -37.96 -5.80
C SER A 969 16.76 -38.62 -4.43
N LYS A 970 17.82 -39.22 -3.86
CA LYS A 970 17.77 -39.97 -2.58
C LYS A 970 18.94 -39.63 -1.66
N PHE A 971 18.67 -39.75 -0.36
CA PHE A 971 19.66 -39.66 0.71
C PHE A 971 20.30 -41.03 0.98
N LEU A 972 21.56 -41.01 1.41
CA LEU A 972 22.30 -42.21 1.79
C LEU A 972 21.80 -42.75 3.15
N SER A 973 21.00 -43.82 3.13
CA SER A 973 20.42 -44.43 4.34
C SER A 973 21.36 -45.42 5.05
N LEU A 974 22.01 -46.28 4.28
CA LEU A 974 22.93 -47.32 4.76
C LEU A 974 24.12 -47.47 3.81
N LEU A 975 25.28 -47.79 4.37
CA LEU A 975 26.45 -48.24 3.64
C LEU A 975 26.67 -49.73 3.90
N ALA A 976 27.01 -50.49 2.85
CA ALA A 976 27.28 -51.92 2.96
C ALA A 976 28.41 -52.22 3.95
N THR A 977 29.42 -51.35 4.01
CA THR A 977 30.51 -51.38 5.00
C THR A 977 30.89 -49.96 5.43
N CYS A 978 31.38 -49.81 6.65
CA CYS A 978 31.96 -48.55 7.12
C CYS A 978 33.27 -48.27 6.39
N PRO A 979 33.42 -47.11 5.73
CA PRO A 979 34.64 -46.78 4.99
C PRO A 979 35.88 -46.64 5.88
N PHE A 980 35.70 -46.50 7.19
CA PHE A 980 36.78 -46.26 8.13
C PHE A 980 37.16 -47.51 8.94
N CYS A 981 36.18 -48.20 9.55
CA CYS A 981 36.44 -49.34 10.43
C CYS A 981 36.02 -50.71 9.87
N GLY A 982 35.45 -50.78 8.67
CA GLY A 982 35.06 -52.03 8.01
C GLY A 982 33.80 -52.73 8.55
N HIS A 983 33.06 -52.14 9.51
CA HIS A 983 31.82 -52.72 10.04
C HIS A 983 30.75 -52.90 8.94
N VAL A 984 30.00 -54.00 8.96
CA VAL A 984 29.04 -54.36 7.90
C VAL A 984 27.66 -53.76 8.21
N VAL A 985 26.99 -53.22 7.18
CA VAL A 985 25.69 -52.51 7.25
C VAL A 985 25.68 -51.39 8.30
N VAL A 986 26.12 -50.19 7.91
CA VAL A 986 26.21 -49.03 8.81
C VAL A 986 25.31 -47.88 8.40
N GLY A 987 24.66 -47.28 9.39
CA GLY A 987 23.86 -46.05 9.25
C GLY A 987 24.41 -44.91 10.10
N ILE A 988 23.71 -43.78 10.10
CA ILE A 988 24.13 -42.56 10.82
C ILE A 988 24.44 -42.78 12.30
N ARG A 989 23.71 -43.69 12.98
CA ARG A 989 23.96 -44.06 14.38
C ARG A 989 25.34 -44.65 14.62
N HIS A 990 25.81 -45.51 13.71
CA HIS A 990 27.16 -46.10 13.81
C HIS A 990 28.24 -45.02 13.80
N PHE A 991 28.15 -44.04 12.89
CA PHE A 991 29.12 -42.95 12.80
C PHE A 991 29.11 -42.05 14.04
N VAL A 992 27.93 -41.81 14.59
CA VAL A 992 27.78 -40.90 15.73
C VAL A 992 28.15 -41.57 17.06
N GLU A 993 27.83 -42.85 17.26
CA GLU A 993 27.98 -43.53 18.56
C GLU A 993 29.14 -44.53 18.62
N GLN A 994 29.49 -45.19 17.51
CA GLN A 994 30.31 -46.42 17.56
C GLN A 994 31.66 -46.30 16.83
N CYS A 995 31.71 -45.65 15.67
CA CYS A 995 32.91 -45.62 14.80
C CYS A 995 34.12 -44.98 15.49
N VAL A 996 35.22 -45.74 15.66
CA VAL A 996 36.46 -45.28 16.32
C VAL A 996 37.04 -44.03 15.64
N HIS A 997 36.91 -43.92 14.32
CA HIS A 997 37.41 -42.77 13.54
C HIS A 997 36.60 -41.47 13.71
N MET A 998 35.57 -41.47 14.58
CA MET A 998 34.80 -40.29 14.96
C MET A 998 35.10 -39.85 16.41
N GLN A 999 36.10 -40.44 17.06
CA GLN A 999 36.43 -40.21 18.47
C GLN A 999 36.91 -38.78 18.79
N ASP A 1000 37.58 -38.12 17.86
CA ASP A 1000 37.98 -36.71 17.94
C ASP A 1000 36.77 -35.75 17.91
N ILE A 1001 35.79 -36.00 17.02
CA ILE A 1001 34.54 -35.22 16.95
C ILE A 1001 33.75 -35.41 18.25
N ARG A 1002 33.61 -36.67 18.70
CA ARG A 1002 32.92 -37.00 19.96
C ARG A 1002 33.60 -36.33 21.16
N SER A 1003 34.92 -36.44 21.28
CA SER A 1003 35.68 -35.84 22.39
C SER A 1003 35.66 -34.32 22.38
N SER A 1004 35.60 -33.67 21.21
CA SER A 1004 35.33 -32.23 21.11
C SER A 1004 33.95 -31.85 21.66
N VAL A 1005 32.94 -32.70 21.45
CA VAL A 1005 31.57 -32.48 21.93
C VAL A 1005 31.45 -32.75 23.44
N PHE A 1006 32.11 -33.80 23.95
CA PHE A 1006 32.19 -34.06 25.40
C PHE A 1006 32.86 -32.91 26.17
N ARG A 1007 33.89 -32.27 25.59
CA ARG A 1007 34.54 -31.09 26.16
C ARG A 1007 33.60 -29.89 26.27
N LEU A 1008 32.74 -29.67 25.28
CA LEU A 1008 31.69 -28.62 25.31
C LEU A 1008 30.65 -28.87 26.42
N MET A 1009 30.49 -30.11 26.85
CA MET A 1009 29.48 -30.56 27.81
C MET A 1009 30.02 -30.80 29.23
N GLY A 1010 31.29 -30.51 29.50
CA GLY A 1010 31.89 -30.73 30.82
C GLY A 1010 32.05 -32.21 31.23
N GLY A 1011 32.01 -33.15 30.27
CA GLY A 1011 32.39 -34.55 30.48
C GLY A 1011 31.37 -35.49 31.16
N SER A 1012 30.12 -35.06 31.43
CA SER A 1012 29.20 -35.78 32.33
C SER A 1012 28.00 -36.51 31.69
N CYS A 1013 27.89 -36.59 30.36
CA CYS A 1013 26.65 -37.07 29.70
C CYS A 1013 26.91 -38.12 28.61
N GLU A 1014 26.24 -39.27 28.65
CA GLU A 1014 26.34 -40.30 27.60
C GLU A 1014 25.85 -39.79 26.24
N LEU A 1015 26.55 -40.19 25.17
CA LEU A 1015 26.30 -39.78 23.78
C LEU A 1015 24.87 -40.11 23.28
N SER A 1016 24.36 -41.27 23.68
CA SER A 1016 22.99 -41.71 23.43
C SER A 1016 21.96 -40.80 24.10
N MET A 1017 22.22 -40.34 25.33
CA MET A 1017 21.39 -39.35 26.02
C MET A 1017 21.47 -37.97 25.35
N ILE A 1018 22.66 -37.55 24.91
CA ILE A 1018 22.85 -36.27 24.21
C ILE A 1018 22.02 -36.22 22.94
N LEU A 1019 21.91 -37.29 22.15
CA LEU A 1019 21.05 -37.27 20.98
C LEU A 1019 19.56 -37.18 21.39
N CYS A 1020 19.13 -38.00 22.34
CA CYS A 1020 17.72 -38.15 22.74
C CYS A 1020 17.11 -37.01 23.60
N GLN A 1021 17.91 -36.16 24.25
CA GLN A 1021 17.38 -35.09 25.12
C GLN A 1021 16.60 -33.99 24.36
N SER A 1022 15.52 -33.46 24.94
CA SER A 1022 14.96 -32.18 24.45
C SER A 1022 15.99 -31.07 24.69
N SER A 1023 16.29 -30.26 23.68
CA SER A 1023 17.42 -29.33 23.74
C SER A 1023 17.07 -28.07 24.55
N ALA A 1024 17.06 -28.19 25.88
CA ALA A 1024 16.77 -27.06 26.77
C ALA A 1024 17.94 -26.08 26.92
N SER A 1025 19.18 -26.51 26.65
CA SER A 1025 20.38 -25.67 26.68
C SER A 1025 20.99 -25.49 25.28
N VAL A 1026 21.57 -24.29 25.04
CA VAL A 1026 22.23 -23.95 23.77
C VAL A 1026 23.50 -24.79 23.58
N GLU A 1027 24.19 -25.14 24.66
CA GLU A 1027 25.38 -26.01 24.63
C GLU A 1027 25.01 -27.42 24.14
N ILE A 1028 23.94 -28.01 24.69
CA ILE A 1028 23.43 -29.33 24.28
C ILE A 1028 22.99 -29.32 22.81
N PHE A 1029 22.28 -28.28 22.37
CA PHE A 1029 21.89 -28.13 20.96
C PHE A 1029 23.12 -28.04 20.04
N THR A 1030 24.10 -27.22 20.42
CA THR A 1030 25.34 -27.01 19.67
C THR A 1030 26.18 -28.30 19.58
N ALA A 1031 26.25 -29.04 20.68
CA ALA A 1031 26.90 -30.34 20.76
C ALA A 1031 26.31 -31.34 19.75
N LYS A 1032 24.98 -31.52 19.73
CA LYS A 1032 24.29 -32.43 18.79
C LYS A 1032 24.52 -32.04 17.34
N VAL A 1033 24.36 -30.76 17.03
CA VAL A 1033 24.52 -30.22 15.68
C VAL A 1033 25.93 -30.47 15.15
N LYS A 1034 26.96 -30.14 15.93
CA LYS A 1034 28.36 -30.35 15.54
C LYS A 1034 28.69 -31.83 15.36
N LEU A 1035 28.18 -32.68 16.25
CA LEU A 1035 28.42 -34.11 16.22
C LEU A 1035 27.91 -34.75 14.92
N VAL A 1036 26.63 -34.52 14.59
CA VAL A 1036 26.01 -35.11 13.39
C VAL A 1036 26.53 -34.47 12.11
N ALA A 1037 26.68 -33.15 12.07
CA ALA A 1037 27.19 -32.47 10.89
C ALA A 1037 28.65 -32.83 10.62
N GLY A 1038 29.48 -32.93 11.65
CA GLY A 1038 30.88 -33.36 11.53
C GLY A 1038 31.01 -34.79 11.03
N ALA A 1039 30.23 -35.72 11.60
CA ALA A 1039 30.22 -37.12 11.14
C ALA A 1039 29.77 -37.23 9.68
N THR A 1040 28.71 -36.51 9.30
CA THR A 1040 28.21 -36.48 7.91
C THR A 1040 29.26 -35.92 6.96
N SER A 1041 29.87 -34.78 7.30
CA SER A 1041 30.84 -34.10 6.44
C SER A 1041 32.07 -34.98 6.20
N ARG A 1042 32.56 -35.69 7.23
CA ARG A 1042 33.70 -36.61 7.10
C ARG A 1042 33.40 -37.81 6.20
N VAL A 1043 32.19 -38.37 6.29
CA VAL A 1043 31.76 -39.45 5.38
C VAL A 1043 31.64 -38.94 3.95
N ALA A 1044 31.03 -37.77 3.74
CA ALA A 1044 30.87 -37.16 2.43
C ALA A 1044 32.23 -36.86 1.75
N GLN A 1045 33.18 -36.28 2.50
CA GLN A 1045 34.54 -36.04 2.05
C GLN A 1045 35.25 -37.33 1.63
N TYR A 1046 35.14 -38.39 2.43
CA TYR A 1046 35.75 -39.68 2.09
C TYR A 1046 35.18 -40.26 0.80
N LEU A 1047 33.86 -40.14 0.61
CA LEU A 1047 33.16 -40.65 -0.57
C LEU A 1047 33.25 -39.70 -1.79
N GLN A 1048 33.84 -38.51 -1.66
CA GLN A 1048 33.84 -37.46 -2.68
C GLN A 1048 32.43 -37.06 -3.15
N LEU A 1049 31.50 -36.97 -2.20
CA LEU A 1049 30.10 -36.61 -2.42
C LEU A 1049 29.73 -35.29 -1.75
N ASP A 1050 28.71 -34.62 -2.28
CA ASP A 1050 28.18 -33.38 -1.72
C ASP A 1050 27.21 -33.62 -0.55
N THR A 1051 27.28 -32.76 0.47
CA THR A 1051 26.28 -32.66 1.55
C THR A 1051 25.24 -31.59 1.27
N VAL A 1052 24.04 -31.73 1.83
CA VAL A 1052 22.96 -30.72 1.77
C VAL A 1052 23.28 -29.42 2.51
#